data_AF-A0ABD3UZA1-F1
#
_entry.id   AF-A0ABD3UZA1-F1
#
_cell.length_a   1.000
_cell.length_b   1.000
_cell.length_c   1.000
_cell.angle_alpha   90.00
_cell.angle_beta   90.00
_cell.angle_gamma   90.00
#
_symmetry.space_group_name_H-M   'P 1'
#
loop_
_entity.id
_entity.type
_entity.pdbx_description
1 polymer ?
#
loop_
_entity_poly.entity_id
_entity_poly.type
_entity_poly.pdbx_seq_one_letter_code
_entity_poly.pdbx_strand_id
1 'polypeptide(L)'
;MYRDEVCDKYFREIRSYLKNKPTRFHLVDEDFAIDNTVVDRKLVALKQKILEVASQQPYWGEEVPARWILLEREMMRLKDAGIKVIPRILLDKFNEAEDVPILTEELDLFLKFQNDIGTILYFNIEVLKDKIVLVPQWMIDAVKSLITAEMFVLRKALAVADKWDIFNKSGKLSLDLIDAIWTKETCPDLHDNKEHILLLMEHLNIIAKPRCFGKDGSEIEVENYFLAPCMLKETTPNEVMFPKSDPEMKSSSSVLCYNFIDKFLPSAIFHRLLATCVSRWPIAKRKSENQIFCGCCIFSLDLHHRLTVLFREYVIFVHVIRFGTTDMTPSSKLCIEVQEFITNNLTSIIGYLGRALKFEMSVQCPQSVGYRLDCLIPLADLQGNVDVPCHFHDESHVIRSQDVLKFWFQKEEQSDEGWSLENLRVLGAPEESQKGKLKADIDQTEAMFIHKMLAKLGKSVGIIKTSCGSGTGFRVGPNYVMTARHVVEKIMGKDPCLQHHQPQSFAQYQLCDIHAHIDFCYERNNLPSDPNHIYFFEPEIEFESVDLDTVILKLKPNTKIYPPALTKFDDGSRFLQDKSDGYFIGHSQSLIKKTDKYQIVTLTQSDIDKAKEWSMKRENLNGYDGIENQQRILFHCSFEKGASGSPGFWFNQCDGEAYVELMLVCGYPTWIYDKYQGNTIGIPNSCLVEQGVSMKSVYDDMKARNSLLCKTVFETR
;
A
#
# COMPACT_ATOMS: atom_id res chain seq x y z
N MET A 1 -16.06 27.14 25.42
CA MET A 1 -16.54 26.91 26.81
C MET A 1 -17.11 25.51 26.95
N TYR A 2 -18.43 25.25 26.96
CA TYR A 2 -18.94 23.90 27.31
C TYR A 2 -18.32 22.73 26.51
N ARG A 3 -18.14 22.86 25.18
CA ARG A 3 -17.45 21.83 24.38
C ARG A 3 -15.99 21.65 24.80
N ASP A 4 -15.24 22.75 24.94
CA ASP A 4 -13.82 22.72 25.30
C ASP A 4 -13.61 22.16 26.72
N GLU A 5 -14.43 22.57 27.70
CA GLU A 5 -14.40 22.05 29.07
C GLU A 5 -14.65 20.53 29.13
N VAL A 6 -15.54 20.02 28.27
CA VAL A 6 -15.80 18.57 28.12
C VAL A 6 -14.62 17.87 27.43
N CYS A 7 -14.04 18.45 26.38
CA CYS A 7 -12.84 17.92 25.73
C CYS A 7 -11.64 17.87 26.69
N ASP A 8 -11.38 18.93 27.44
CA ASP A 8 -10.30 19.04 28.43
C ASP A 8 -10.48 18.08 29.61
N LYS A 9 -11.72 17.70 29.94
CA LYS A 9 -12.00 16.58 30.86
C LYS A 9 -11.54 15.26 30.24
N TYR A 10 -11.99 14.92 29.03
CA TYR A 10 -11.59 13.67 28.36
C TYR A 10 -10.08 13.58 28.11
N PHE A 11 -9.42 14.66 27.71
CA PHE A 11 -7.97 14.68 27.51
C PHE A 11 -7.21 14.42 28.82
N ARG A 12 -7.64 15.01 29.95
CA ARG A 12 -7.07 14.71 31.27
C ARG A 12 -7.30 13.26 31.68
N GLU A 13 -8.47 12.69 31.42
CA GLU A 13 -8.78 11.28 31.70
C GLU A 13 -7.88 10.34 30.86
N ILE A 14 -7.74 10.60 29.56
CA ILE A 14 -6.87 9.85 28.64
C ILE A 14 -5.40 9.95 29.07
N ARG A 15 -4.86 11.16 29.27
CA ARG A 15 -3.47 11.36 29.70
C ARG A 15 -3.20 10.78 31.09
N SER A 16 -4.17 10.83 32.02
CA SER A 16 -4.06 10.18 33.32
C SER A 16 -4.02 8.66 33.20
N TYR A 17 -4.87 8.05 32.36
CA TYR A 17 -4.86 6.62 32.09
C TYR A 17 -3.55 6.14 31.45
N LEU A 18 -3.00 6.93 30.52
CA LEU A 18 -1.77 6.61 29.80
C LEU A 18 -0.49 6.99 30.56
N LYS A 19 -0.56 7.81 31.62
CA LYS A 19 0.62 8.34 32.37
C LYS A 19 1.63 7.26 32.79
N ASN A 20 1.14 6.10 33.20
CA ASN A 20 1.95 4.96 33.66
C ASN A 20 1.98 3.81 32.65
N LYS A 21 1.63 4.06 31.39
CA LYS A 21 1.66 3.09 30.29
C LYS A 21 2.87 3.37 29.37
N PRO A 22 3.51 2.34 28.80
CA PRO A 22 4.60 2.52 27.83
C PRO A 22 4.17 3.34 26.61
N THR A 23 2.90 3.22 26.21
CA THR A 23 2.32 3.98 25.12
C THR A 23 2.39 5.50 25.31
N ARG A 24 2.67 6.00 26.54
CA ARG A 24 2.95 7.43 26.77
C ARG A 24 4.11 7.97 25.93
N PHE A 25 5.12 7.13 25.63
CA PHE A 25 6.29 7.54 24.84
C PHE A 25 5.97 7.72 23.35
N HIS A 26 4.77 7.31 22.91
CA HIS A 26 4.25 7.55 21.56
C HIS A 26 3.20 8.68 21.52
N LEU A 27 2.94 9.35 22.64
CA LEU A 27 2.02 10.49 22.68
C LEU A 27 2.76 11.78 22.36
N VAL A 28 2.19 12.55 21.44
CA VAL A 28 2.48 13.98 21.32
C VAL A 28 2.04 14.74 22.58
N ASP A 29 2.70 15.87 22.82
CA ASP A 29 2.45 16.79 23.92
C ASP A 29 1.12 17.56 23.78
N GLU A 30 0.60 17.68 22.56
CA GLU A 30 -0.62 18.42 22.22
C GLU A 30 -1.86 17.52 22.00
N ASP A 31 -3.06 18.03 22.29
CA ASP A 31 -4.35 17.34 22.17
C ASP A 31 -5.29 18.05 21.17
N PHE A 32 -5.92 17.28 20.26
CA PHE A 32 -6.74 17.84 19.18
C PHE A 32 -8.19 17.33 19.20
N ALA A 33 -9.15 18.22 19.44
CA ALA A 33 -10.59 17.92 19.43
C ALA A 33 -11.28 18.43 18.16
N ILE A 34 -11.25 17.63 17.10
CA ILE A 34 -11.72 18.01 15.75
C ILE A 34 -13.22 17.74 15.59
N ASP A 35 -13.94 18.71 15.01
CA ASP A 35 -15.33 18.58 14.59
C ASP A 35 -15.45 18.58 13.07
N ASN A 36 -15.76 17.40 12.51
CA ASN A 36 -15.88 17.17 11.08
C ASN A 36 -17.17 17.76 10.45
N THR A 37 -18.04 18.40 11.24
CA THR A 37 -19.25 19.08 10.73
C THR A 37 -18.99 20.55 10.35
N VAL A 38 -17.84 21.10 10.73
CA VAL A 38 -17.45 22.50 10.51
C VAL A 38 -16.03 22.63 9.94
N VAL A 39 -15.66 23.81 9.48
CA VAL A 39 -14.27 24.14 9.11
C VAL A 39 -13.47 24.40 10.39
N ASP A 40 -13.08 23.33 11.08
CA ASP A 40 -12.39 23.40 12.37
C ASP A 40 -10.90 23.77 12.19
N ARG A 41 -10.48 24.88 12.80
CA ARG A 41 -9.06 25.32 12.79
C ARG A 41 -8.14 24.32 13.49
N LYS A 42 -8.66 23.50 14.44
CA LYS A 42 -7.89 22.44 15.11
C LYS A 42 -7.42 21.35 14.13
N LEU A 43 -8.06 21.20 12.97
CA LEU A 43 -7.58 20.30 11.90
C LEU A 43 -6.29 20.83 11.24
N VAL A 44 -6.15 22.15 11.08
CA VAL A 44 -4.92 22.77 10.54
C VAL A 44 -3.77 22.62 11.54
N ALA A 45 -4.04 22.83 12.83
CA ALA A 45 -3.07 22.61 13.89
C ALA A 45 -2.60 21.14 13.95
N LEU A 46 -3.52 20.16 13.91
CA LEU A 46 -3.15 18.73 13.86
C LEU A 46 -2.24 18.43 12.66
N LYS A 47 -2.58 18.93 11.47
CA LYS A 47 -1.76 18.75 10.26
C LYS A 47 -0.34 19.29 10.45
N GLN A 48 -0.20 20.50 11.00
CA GLN A 48 1.11 21.09 11.28
C GLN A 48 1.91 20.25 12.28
N LYS A 49 1.26 19.74 13.33
CA LYS A 49 1.91 18.89 14.34
C LYS A 49 2.34 17.54 13.78
N ILE A 50 1.59 16.98 12.82
CA ILE A 50 1.99 15.75 12.09
C ILE A 50 3.30 16.01 11.31
N LEU A 51 3.41 17.14 10.60
CA LEU A 51 4.63 17.50 9.89
C LEU A 51 5.82 17.74 10.83
N GLU A 52 5.58 18.43 11.95
CA GLU A 52 6.59 18.67 12.99
C GLU A 52 7.17 17.34 13.48
N VAL A 53 6.32 16.37 13.83
CA VAL A 53 6.72 15.04 14.31
C VAL A 53 7.38 14.18 13.22
N ALA A 54 6.94 14.32 11.96
CA ALA A 54 7.55 13.63 10.82
C ALA A 54 8.97 14.17 10.54
N SER A 55 9.16 15.49 10.62
CA SER A 55 10.48 16.14 10.44
C SER A 55 11.49 15.81 11.54
N GLN A 56 11.01 15.37 12.72
CA GLN A 56 11.85 14.90 13.82
C GLN A 56 12.32 13.45 13.66
N GLN A 57 11.86 12.72 12.63
CA GLN A 57 12.35 11.36 12.40
C GLN A 57 13.84 11.39 11.97
N PRO A 58 14.69 10.47 12.48
CA PRO A 58 16.13 10.54 12.26
C PRO A 58 16.54 10.39 10.79
N TYR A 59 15.67 9.81 9.97
CA TYR A 59 15.87 9.60 8.52
C TYR A 59 15.31 10.72 7.64
N TRP A 60 14.78 11.80 8.24
CA TRP A 60 14.28 12.94 7.48
C TRP A 60 15.44 13.74 6.87
N GLY A 61 15.41 13.95 5.56
CA GLY A 61 16.46 14.67 4.83
C GLY A 61 17.73 13.85 4.51
N GLU A 62 17.78 12.56 4.84
CA GLU A 62 18.88 11.70 4.40
C GLU A 62 18.85 11.47 2.86
N GLU A 63 20.03 11.46 2.24
CA GLU A 63 20.20 11.38 0.79
C GLU A 63 20.03 9.95 0.24
N VAL A 64 19.60 9.82 -1.03
CA VAL A 64 19.58 8.53 -1.76
C VAL A 64 20.33 8.63 -3.09
N PRO A 65 20.83 7.50 -3.64
CA PRO A 65 21.41 7.47 -4.97
C PRO A 65 20.41 7.94 -6.04
N ALA A 66 20.76 8.97 -6.80
CA ALA A 66 19.89 9.52 -7.85
C ALA A 66 19.47 8.48 -8.91
N ARG A 67 20.29 7.45 -9.14
CA ARG A 67 19.99 6.33 -10.07
C ARG A 67 18.79 5.49 -9.65
N TRP A 68 18.42 5.49 -8.36
CA TRP A 68 17.23 4.76 -7.87
C TRP A 68 15.92 5.40 -8.38
N ILE A 69 15.92 6.72 -8.61
CA ILE A 69 14.73 7.49 -9.03
C ILE A 69 14.19 7.01 -10.38
N LEU A 70 15.06 6.50 -11.26
CA LEU A 70 14.68 5.99 -12.59
C LEU A 70 13.78 4.74 -12.45
N LEU A 71 14.20 3.78 -11.61
CA LEU A 71 13.38 2.60 -11.31
C LEU A 71 12.16 2.93 -10.46
N GLU A 72 12.25 3.86 -9.50
CA GLU A 72 11.08 4.35 -8.76
C GLU A 72 10.00 4.90 -9.72
N ARG A 73 10.41 5.68 -10.73
CA ARG A 73 9.51 6.26 -11.73
C ARG A 73 8.87 5.19 -12.61
N GLU A 74 9.61 4.21 -13.09
CA GLU A 74 9.04 3.13 -13.91
C GLU A 74 8.11 2.22 -13.09
N MET A 75 8.47 1.94 -11.84
CA MET A 75 7.58 1.25 -10.90
C MET A 75 6.30 2.06 -10.61
N MET A 76 6.38 3.39 -10.50
CA MET A 76 5.22 4.26 -10.37
C MET A 76 4.32 4.20 -11.61
N ARG A 77 4.91 4.35 -12.81
CA ARG A 77 4.19 4.24 -14.09
C ARG A 77 3.41 2.93 -14.22
N LEU A 78 3.99 1.82 -13.77
CA LEU A 78 3.33 0.51 -13.73
C LEU A 78 2.16 0.45 -12.74
N LYS A 79 2.31 1.05 -11.54
CA LYS A 79 1.21 1.17 -10.56
C LYS A 79 0.04 1.97 -11.13
N ASP A 80 0.33 3.06 -11.83
CA ASP A 80 -0.65 3.97 -12.45
C ASP A 80 -1.34 3.35 -13.67
N ALA A 81 -0.64 2.49 -14.41
CA ALA A 81 -1.21 1.58 -15.41
C ALA A 81 -2.07 0.46 -14.79
N GLY A 82 -2.18 0.41 -13.47
CA GLY A 82 -3.01 -0.56 -12.73
C GLY A 82 -2.30 -1.85 -12.34
N ILE A 83 -1.05 -2.07 -12.79
CA ILE A 83 -0.30 -3.32 -12.56
C ILE A 83 0.02 -3.50 -11.07
N LYS A 84 -0.35 -4.66 -10.51
CA LYS A 84 -0.19 -4.96 -9.08
C LYS A 84 1.07 -5.76 -8.76
N VAL A 85 1.48 -6.64 -9.67
CA VAL A 85 2.63 -7.54 -9.54
C VAL A 85 3.37 -7.60 -10.87
N ILE A 86 4.70 -7.63 -10.82
CA ILE A 86 5.55 -7.86 -11.99
C ILE A 86 6.56 -8.99 -11.71
N PRO A 87 7.05 -9.70 -12.74
CA PRO A 87 8.25 -10.53 -12.62
C PRO A 87 9.48 -9.68 -12.29
N ARG A 88 10.38 -10.18 -11.42
CA ARG A 88 11.66 -9.52 -11.08
C ARG A 88 12.51 -9.22 -12.33
N ILE A 89 12.58 -10.18 -13.26
CA ILE A 89 13.25 -10.07 -14.56
C ILE A 89 12.76 -8.90 -15.44
N LEU A 90 11.55 -8.36 -15.19
CA LEU A 90 11.09 -7.16 -15.88
C LEU A 90 11.79 -5.91 -15.34
N LEU A 91 12.01 -5.83 -14.03
CA LEU A 91 12.77 -4.74 -13.40
C LEU A 91 14.26 -4.81 -13.76
N ASP A 92 14.83 -6.02 -13.79
CA ASP A 92 16.23 -6.21 -14.21
C ASP A 92 16.43 -5.68 -15.65
N LYS A 93 15.49 -5.95 -16.56
CA LYS A 93 15.49 -5.42 -17.94
C LYS A 93 15.32 -3.91 -18.04
N PHE A 94 14.53 -3.29 -17.17
CA PHE A 94 14.46 -1.82 -17.12
C PHE A 94 15.80 -1.26 -16.68
N ASN A 95 16.39 -1.83 -15.63
CA ASN A 95 17.70 -1.44 -15.11
C ASN A 95 18.81 -1.58 -16.17
N GLU A 96 18.85 -2.70 -16.90
CA GLU A 96 19.78 -2.94 -18.02
C GLU A 96 19.61 -1.97 -19.21
N ALA A 97 18.45 -1.33 -19.34
CA ALA A 97 18.13 -0.40 -20.42
C ALA A 97 18.42 1.08 -20.09
N GLU A 98 18.75 1.41 -18.84
CA GLU A 98 19.13 2.76 -18.43
C GLU A 98 20.59 3.09 -18.82
N ASP A 99 20.86 4.36 -19.16
CA ASP A 99 22.22 4.83 -19.50
C ASP A 99 23.22 4.67 -18.35
N VAL A 100 22.74 4.63 -17.10
CA VAL A 100 23.53 4.42 -15.88
C VAL A 100 22.83 3.37 -15.01
N PRO A 101 23.01 2.06 -15.30
CA PRO A 101 22.34 0.99 -14.59
C PRO A 101 22.79 0.92 -13.12
N ILE A 102 21.87 0.50 -12.25
CA ILE A 102 22.18 0.10 -10.88
C ILE A 102 22.96 -1.22 -10.93
N LEU A 103 24.06 -1.33 -10.18
CA LEU A 103 24.81 -2.58 -10.06
C LEU A 103 23.95 -3.65 -9.36
N THR A 104 24.12 -4.94 -9.68
CA THR A 104 23.24 -6.01 -9.15
C THR A 104 23.12 -6.02 -7.62
N GLU A 105 24.22 -5.84 -6.90
CA GLU A 105 24.25 -5.74 -5.43
C GLU A 105 23.48 -4.51 -4.91
N GLU A 106 23.55 -3.40 -5.63
CA GLU A 106 22.83 -2.15 -5.32
C GLU A 106 21.35 -2.25 -5.72
N LEU A 107 20.98 -3.06 -6.71
CA LEU A 107 19.58 -3.30 -7.12
C LEU A 107 18.82 -4.12 -6.07
N ASP A 108 19.48 -5.11 -5.46
CA ASP A 108 18.92 -5.83 -4.32
C ASP A 108 18.81 -4.94 -3.08
N LEU A 109 19.78 -4.03 -2.85
CA LEU A 109 19.68 -3.00 -1.82
C LEU A 109 18.52 -2.03 -2.07
N PHE A 110 18.34 -1.57 -3.32
CA PHE A 110 17.20 -0.74 -3.74
C PHE A 110 15.86 -1.44 -3.46
N LEU A 111 15.70 -2.70 -3.89
CA LEU A 111 14.47 -3.45 -3.68
C LEU A 111 14.18 -3.71 -2.20
N LYS A 112 15.22 -4.03 -1.42
CA LYS A 112 15.11 -4.15 0.04
C LYS A 112 14.66 -2.82 0.65
N PHE A 113 15.27 -1.70 0.26
CA PHE A 113 14.90 -0.37 0.71
C PHE A 113 13.42 -0.05 0.39
N GLN A 114 12.98 -0.27 -0.85
CA GLN A 114 11.58 -0.03 -1.27
C GLN A 114 10.58 -0.91 -0.51
N ASN A 115 10.98 -2.14 -0.15
CA ASN A 115 10.20 -3.05 0.68
C ASN A 115 10.14 -2.57 2.14
N ASP A 116 11.27 -2.16 2.71
CA ASP A 116 11.39 -1.76 4.12
C ASP A 116 10.62 -0.45 4.42
N ILE A 117 10.51 0.46 3.45
CA ILE A 117 9.62 1.65 3.54
C ILE A 117 8.16 1.37 3.15
N GLY A 118 7.83 0.15 2.70
CA GLY A 118 6.46 -0.26 2.34
C GLY A 118 5.95 0.27 0.98
N THR A 119 6.83 0.75 0.10
CA THR A 119 6.47 1.16 -1.28
C THR A 119 6.15 -0.03 -2.17
N ILE A 120 6.78 -1.18 -1.91
CA ILE A 120 6.51 -2.48 -2.54
C ILE A 120 6.50 -3.59 -1.48
N LEU A 121 6.21 -4.82 -1.90
CA LEU A 121 6.52 -6.03 -1.13
C LEU A 121 7.41 -6.93 -1.99
N TYR A 122 8.62 -7.20 -1.50
CA TYR A 122 9.62 -8.03 -2.18
C TYR A 122 10.48 -8.78 -1.16
N PHE A 123 10.71 -10.07 -1.41
CA PHE A 123 11.59 -10.90 -0.58
C PHE A 123 12.58 -11.64 -1.48
N ASN A 124 13.87 -11.36 -1.30
CA ASN A 124 14.95 -12.04 -2.01
C ASN A 124 15.22 -13.43 -1.39
N ILE A 125 14.21 -14.30 -1.47
CA ILE A 125 14.29 -15.71 -1.07
C ILE A 125 13.83 -16.58 -2.25
N GLU A 126 14.36 -17.79 -2.37
CA GLU A 126 14.23 -18.61 -3.60
C GLU A 126 12.80 -18.79 -4.10
N VAL A 127 11.82 -18.92 -3.20
CA VAL A 127 10.39 -19.13 -3.52
C VAL A 127 9.59 -17.85 -3.77
N LEU A 128 10.15 -16.65 -3.54
CA LEU A 128 9.47 -15.36 -3.72
C LEU A 128 10.21 -14.37 -4.64
N LYS A 129 11.53 -14.52 -4.81
CA LYS A 129 12.43 -13.57 -5.51
C LYS A 129 12.05 -13.26 -6.96
N ASP A 130 11.25 -14.12 -7.59
CA ASP A 130 10.89 -14.02 -9.02
C ASP A 130 9.75 -13.01 -9.30
N LYS A 131 9.05 -12.52 -8.27
CA LYS A 131 7.96 -11.56 -8.40
C LYS A 131 8.09 -10.40 -7.40
N ILE A 132 7.68 -9.22 -7.83
CA ILE A 132 7.62 -7.99 -7.04
C ILE A 132 6.17 -7.53 -6.99
N VAL A 133 5.62 -7.35 -5.78
CA VAL A 133 4.30 -6.73 -5.61
C VAL A 133 4.48 -5.21 -5.56
N LEU A 134 4.07 -4.53 -6.63
CA LEU A 134 4.19 -3.07 -6.75
C LEU A 134 3.23 -2.30 -5.82
N VAL A 135 2.10 -2.91 -5.44
CA VAL A 135 1.05 -2.26 -4.64
C VAL A 135 0.76 -3.11 -3.38
N PRO A 136 1.41 -2.86 -2.23
CA PRO A 136 1.16 -3.62 -1.00
C PRO A 136 -0.29 -3.58 -0.51
N GLN A 137 -1.04 -2.51 -0.83
CA GLN A 137 -2.47 -2.43 -0.54
C GLN A 137 -3.29 -3.54 -1.22
N TRP A 138 -2.88 -4.04 -2.39
CA TRP A 138 -3.54 -5.15 -3.08
C TRP A 138 -3.37 -6.48 -2.32
N MET A 139 -2.23 -6.73 -1.67
CA MET A 139 -2.06 -7.87 -0.75
C MET A 139 -2.95 -7.73 0.50
N ILE A 140 -3.08 -6.52 1.03
CA ILE A 140 -3.99 -6.25 2.15
C ILE A 140 -5.45 -6.51 1.72
N ASP A 141 -5.82 -6.12 0.50
CA ASP A 141 -7.18 -6.31 -0.01
C ASP A 141 -7.47 -7.79 -0.36
N ALA A 142 -6.47 -8.55 -0.79
CA ALA A 142 -6.54 -10.02 -0.88
C ALA A 142 -6.89 -10.64 0.48
N VAL A 143 -6.16 -10.29 1.55
CA VAL A 143 -6.46 -10.78 2.91
C VAL A 143 -7.84 -10.29 3.39
N LYS A 144 -8.20 -9.03 3.14
CA LYS A 144 -9.56 -8.50 3.46
C LYS A 144 -10.66 -9.30 2.77
N SER A 145 -10.49 -9.67 1.50
CA SER A 145 -11.50 -10.44 0.74
C SER A 145 -11.78 -11.79 1.39
N LEU A 146 -10.76 -12.42 2.00
CA LEU A 146 -10.92 -13.62 2.81
C LEU A 146 -11.66 -13.26 4.11
N ILE A 147 -11.11 -12.40 4.97
CA ILE A 147 -11.68 -12.15 6.31
C ILE A 147 -13.05 -11.45 6.32
N THR A 148 -13.50 -10.88 5.19
CA THR A 148 -14.83 -10.25 5.04
C THR A 148 -15.77 -11.01 4.10
N ALA A 149 -15.42 -12.23 3.68
CA ALA A 149 -16.18 -13.00 2.68
C ALA A 149 -17.66 -13.19 3.04
N GLU A 150 -18.01 -13.22 4.34
CA GLU A 150 -19.38 -13.22 4.85
C GLU A 150 -20.28 -12.15 4.20
N MET A 151 -19.77 -10.92 4.07
CA MET A 151 -20.52 -9.76 3.57
C MET A 151 -20.69 -9.76 2.05
N PHE A 152 -19.77 -10.38 1.31
CA PHE A 152 -19.65 -10.26 -0.14
C PHE A 152 -20.01 -11.53 -0.93
N VAL A 153 -19.68 -12.70 -0.39
CA VAL A 153 -19.74 -13.98 -1.12
C VAL A 153 -20.96 -14.83 -0.71
N LEU A 154 -21.34 -14.85 0.57
CA LEU A 154 -22.47 -15.66 1.04
C LEU A 154 -23.83 -15.21 0.47
N ARG A 155 -23.95 -13.95 0.03
CA ARG A 155 -25.14 -13.47 -0.72
C ARG A 155 -25.25 -14.02 -2.14
N LYS A 156 -24.22 -14.71 -2.66
CA LYS A 156 -24.15 -15.21 -4.04
C LYS A 156 -23.92 -16.72 -4.14
N ALA A 157 -23.25 -17.36 -3.17
CA ALA A 157 -22.88 -18.78 -3.25
C ALA A 157 -23.15 -19.54 -1.94
N LEU A 158 -24.31 -20.23 -1.87
CA LEU A 158 -24.65 -21.14 -0.76
C LEU A 158 -23.64 -22.28 -0.57
N ALA A 159 -23.00 -22.74 -1.66
CA ALA A 159 -22.11 -23.90 -1.68
C ALA A 159 -20.79 -23.74 -0.89
N VAL A 160 -20.48 -22.54 -0.37
CA VAL A 160 -19.27 -22.28 0.44
C VAL A 160 -19.56 -21.70 1.82
N ALA A 161 -20.83 -21.63 2.24
CA ALA A 161 -21.22 -21.16 3.57
C ALA A 161 -20.58 -22.01 4.68
N ASP A 162 -20.72 -23.34 4.61
CA ASP A 162 -20.14 -24.24 5.62
C ASP A 162 -18.61 -24.11 5.73
N LYS A 163 -17.93 -23.88 4.59
CA LYS A 163 -16.47 -23.67 4.53
C LYS A 163 -16.08 -22.33 5.17
N TRP A 164 -16.86 -21.28 4.94
CA TRP A 164 -16.70 -20.01 5.63
C TRP A 164 -16.89 -20.16 7.14
N ASP A 165 -17.96 -20.83 7.59
CA ASP A 165 -18.23 -20.99 9.02
C ASP A 165 -17.14 -21.79 9.75
N ILE A 166 -16.58 -22.82 9.09
CA ILE A 166 -15.40 -23.55 9.58
C ILE A 166 -14.21 -22.59 9.74
N PHE A 167 -13.90 -21.77 8.74
CA PHE A 167 -12.79 -20.80 8.80
C PHE A 167 -13.02 -19.73 9.88
N ASN A 168 -14.22 -19.16 9.93
CA ASN A 168 -14.66 -18.11 10.83
C ASN A 168 -14.73 -18.57 12.30
N LYS A 169 -14.84 -19.88 12.56
CA LYS A 169 -14.82 -20.47 13.92
C LYS A 169 -13.43 -20.96 14.34
N SER A 170 -12.77 -21.72 13.45
CA SER A 170 -11.58 -22.53 13.76
C SER A 170 -10.27 -22.04 13.13
N GLY A 171 -10.31 -20.94 12.36
CA GLY A 171 -9.15 -20.40 11.63
C GLY A 171 -8.65 -21.26 10.48
N LYS A 172 -9.37 -22.33 10.08
CA LYS A 172 -8.98 -23.24 9.00
C LYS A 172 -9.43 -22.75 7.63
N LEU A 173 -8.51 -22.20 6.85
CA LEU A 173 -8.71 -21.68 5.50
C LEU A 173 -8.47 -22.77 4.45
N SER A 174 -9.52 -23.38 3.92
CA SER A 174 -9.39 -24.40 2.87
C SER A 174 -9.07 -23.80 1.50
N LEU A 175 -8.36 -24.56 0.66
CA LEU A 175 -8.10 -24.19 -0.74
C LEU A 175 -9.40 -23.93 -1.51
N ASP A 176 -10.41 -24.79 -1.34
CA ASP A 176 -11.75 -24.61 -1.92
C ASP A 176 -12.40 -23.26 -1.59
N LEU A 177 -12.18 -22.73 -0.37
CA LEU A 177 -12.73 -21.45 0.04
C LEU A 177 -11.96 -20.30 -0.64
N ILE A 178 -10.64 -20.40 -0.74
CA ILE A 178 -9.81 -19.46 -1.49
C ILE A 178 -10.25 -19.43 -2.96
N ASP A 179 -10.39 -20.60 -3.60
CA ASP A 179 -10.72 -20.70 -5.03
C ASP A 179 -12.14 -20.21 -5.36
N ALA A 180 -13.07 -20.31 -4.41
CA ALA A 180 -14.41 -19.75 -4.55
C ALA A 180 -14.51 -18.24 -4.30
N ILE A 181 -13.56 -17.64 -3.58
CA ILE A 181 -13.47 -16.19 -3.35
C ILE A 181 -12.62 -15.53 -4.44
N TRP A 182 -11.52 -16.17 -4.85
CA TRP A 182 -10.54 -15.68 -5.84
C TRP A 182 -10.80 -16.25 -7.23
N THR A 183 -12.02 -16.10 -7.75
CA THR A 183 -12.37 -16.60 -9.10
C THR A 183 -11.81 -15.70 -10.19
N LYS A 184 -11.53 -16.27 -11.37
CA LYS A 184 -10.97 -15.52 -12.51
C LYS A 184 -11.95 -14.46 -13.04
N GLU A 185 -13.25 -14.68 -12.91
CA GLU A 185 -14.30 -13.74 -13.34
C GLU A 185 -14.46 -12.55 -12.41
N THR A 186 -14.18 -12.73 -11.10
CA THR A 186 -14.42 -11.69 -10.09
C THR A 186 -13.18 -10.91 -9.72
N CYS A 187 -12.01 -11.54 -9.75
CA CYS A 187 -10.73 -10.94 -9.39
C CYS A 187 -9.54 -11.65 -10.08
N PRO A 188 -9.38 -11.48 -11.41
CA PRO A 188 -8.38 -12.19 -12.20
C PRO A 188 -6.94 -12.01 -11.68
N ASP A 189 -6.58 -10.83 -11.18
CA ASP A 189 -5.25 -10.57 -10.61
C ASP A 189 -4.93 -11.47 -9.42
N LEU A 190 -5.91 -11.72 -8.55
CA LEU A 190 -5.77 -12.57 -7.36
C LEU A 190 -5.73 -14.04 -7.75
N HIS A 191 -6.60 -14.45 -8.68
CA HIS A 191 -6.61 -15.80 -9.24
C HIS A 191 -5.25 -16.15 -9.89
N ASP A 192 -4.76 -15.31 -10.81
CA ASP A 192 -3.56 -15.56 -11.59
C ASP A 192 -2.25 -15.40 -10.78
N ASN A 193 -2.34 -14.90 -9.54
CA ASN A 193 -1.21 -14.80 -8.61
C ASN A 193 -1.41 -15.59 -7.29
N LYS A 194 -2.45 -16.42 -7.18
CA LYS A 194 -2.86 -17.14 -5.96
C LYS A 194 -1.68 -17.78 -5.21
N GLU A 195 -0.85 -18.55 -5.90
CA GLU A 195 0.28 -19.27 -5.31
C GLU A 195 1.31 -18.32 -4.67
N HIS A 196 1.65 -17.23 -5.36
CA HIS A 196 2.59 -16.23 -4.83
C HIS A 196 2.00 -15.46 -3.65
N ILE A 197 0.69 -15.15 -3.68
CA ILE A 197 -0.02 -14.52 -2.55
C ILE A 197 0.03 -15.44 -1.32
N LEU A 198 -0.22 -16.75 -1.49
CA LEU A 198 -0.18 -17.72 -0.40
C LEU A 198 1.24 -17.88 0.16
N LEU A 199 2.27 -17.97 -0.70
CA LEU A 199 3.67 -18.01 -0.27
C LEU A 199 4.07 -16.74 0.51
N LEU A 200 3.60 -15.56 0.10
CA LEU A 200 3.79 -14.31 0.85
C LEU A 200 3.08 -14.35 2.21
N MET A 201 1.85 -14.87 2.28
CA MET A 201 1.09 -15.00 3.53
C MET A 201 1.73 -16.01 4.50
N GLU A 202 2.29 -17.11 4.00
CA GLU A 202 3.10 -18.06 4.79
C GLU A 202 4.40 -17.41 5.28
N HIS A 203 5.17 -16.78 4.39
CA HIS A 203 6.43 -16.12 4.76
C HIS A 203 6.24 -15.00 5.80
N LEU A 204 5.14 -14.26 5.72
CA LEU A 204 4.77 -13.22 6.68
C LEU A 204 4.19 -13.77 7.99
N ASN A 205 4.09 -15.10 8.15
CA ASN A 205 3.48 -15.77 9.30
C ASN A 205 2.02 -15.33 9.55
N ILE A 206 1.28 -15.01 8.48
CA ILE A 206 -0.16 -14.69 8.51
C ILE A 206 -0.96 -16.00 8.54
N ILE A 207 -0.50 -16.97 7.77
CA ILE A 207 -1.03 -18.34 7.72
C ILE A 207 0.12 -19.35 7.87
N ALA A 208 -0.22 -20.60 8.19
CA ALA A 208 0.73 -21.72 8.24
C ALA A 208 0.07 -23.01 7.73
N LYS A 209 0.79 -23.80 6.94
CA LYS A 209 0.44 -25.22 6.70
C LYS A 209 0.69 -26.04 7.97
N PRO A 210 -0.31 -26.74 8.53
CA PRO A 210 -0.09 -27.63 9.67
C PRO A 210 0.76 -28.83 9.29
N ARG A 211 1.82 -29.13 10.06
CA ARG A 211 2.50 -30.42 9.95
C ARG A 211 1.63 -31.56 10.47
N CYS A 212 1.70 -32.70 9.79
CA CYS A 212 1.09 -33.96 10.23
C CYS A 212 2.16 -35.07 10.18
N PHE A 213 2.24 -35.88 11.24
CA PHE A 213 3.04 -37.10 11.24
C PHE A 213 2.15 -38.34 11.15
N GLY A 214 2.62 -39.35 10.41
CA GLY A 214 2.09 -40.70 10.40
C GLY A 214 2.28 -41.42 11.73
N LYS A 215 1.68 -42.61 11.85
CA LYS A 215 1.82 -43.46 13.04
C LYS A 215 3.25 -43.96 13.26
N ASP A 216 4.08 -43.88 12.24
CA ASP A 216 5.51 -44.21 12.18
C ASP A 216 6.43 -42.99 12.34
N GLY A 217 5.87 -41.78 12.50
CA GLY A 217 6.63 -40.53 12.55
C GLY A 217 7.01 -39.93 11.20
N SER A 218 6.61 -40.54 10.07
CA SER A 218 6.82 -39.97 8.74
C SER A 218 6.02 -38.68 8.54
N GLU A 219 6.54 -37.70 7.80
CA GLU A 219 5.77 -36.51 7.43
C GLU A 219 4.74 -36.85 6.35
N ILE A 220 3.46 -36.55 6.60
CA ILE A 220 2.37 -36.80 5.65
C ILE A 220 1.64 -35.50 5.35
N GLU A 221 1.54 -35.15 4.07
CA GLU A 221 0.74 -34.03 3.58
C GLU A 221 -0.75 -34.43 3.57
N VAL A 222 -1.43 -34.32 4.72
CA VAL A 222 -2.82 -34.80 4.92
C VAL A 222 -3.87 -33.69 4.76
N GLU A 223 -3.53 -32.45 5.09
CA GLU A 223 -4.52 -31.40 5.40
C GLU A 223 -4.50 -30.27 4.34
N ASN A 224 -5.49 -30.29 3.42
CA ASN A 224 -5.68 -29.28 2.33
C ASN A 224 -6.23 -27.92 2.84
N TYR A 225 -5.67 -27.40 3.93
CA TYR A 225 -6.01 -26.09 4.46
C TYR A 225 -4.80 -25.40 5.12
N PHE A 226 -4.84 -24.08 5.14
CA PHE A 226 -3.94 -23.27 5.94
C PHE A 226 -4.61 -22.88 7.26
N LEU A 227 -3.87 -22.88 8.35
CA LEU A 227 -4.31 -22.26 9.59
C LEU A 227 -4.01 -20.76 9.54
N ALA A 228 -4.98 -19.91 9.85
CA ALA A 228 -4.79 -18.49 10.15
C ALA A 228 -4.99 -18.22 11.66
N PRO A 229 -3.92 -18.13 12.47
CA PRO A 229 -4.01 -17.96 13.92
C PRO A 229 -4.87 -16.77 14.39
N CYS A 230 -4.92 -15.68 13.61
CA CYS A 230 -5.71 -14.49 13.93
C CYS A 230 -7.23 -14.68 13.82
N MET A 231 -7.69 -15.79 13.22
CA MET A 231 -9.11 -16.13 13.04
C MET A 231 -9.61 -17.17 14.04
N LEU A 232 -8.76 -17.62 14.99
CA LEU A 232 -9.16 -18.52 16.07
C LEU A 232 -10.09 -17.80 17.05
N LYS A 233 -11.34 -18.28 17.20
CA LYS A 233 -12.33 -17.72 18.13
C LYS A 233 -12.57 -18.56 19.38
N GLU A 234 -12.35 -19.87 19.31
CA GLU A 234 -12.56 -20.76 20.45
C GLU A 234 -11.54 -20.42 21.56
N THR A 235 -12.02 -19.87 22.67
CA THR A 235 -11.18 -19.59 23.85
C THR A 235 -10.80 -20.89 24.55
N THR A 236 -9.61 -20.94 25.16
CA THR A 236 -9.26 -22.06 26.04
C THR A 236 -10.29 -22.24 27.16
N PRO A 237 -10.71 -23.48 27.47
CA PRO A 237 -11.48 -23.74 28.68
C PRO A 237 -10.65 -23.31 29.90
N ASN A 238 -11.25 -22.49 30.79
CA ASN A 238 -10.53 -21.76 31.85
C ASN A 238 -9.68 -22.63 32.81
N GLU A 239 -9.85 -23.95 32.83
CA GLU A 239 -9.26 -24.85 33.83
C GLU A 239 -8.44 -26.03 33.27
N VAL A 240 -8.41 -26.28 31.95
CA VAL A 240 -7.88 -27.57 31.42
C VAL A 240 -6.98 -27.39 30.19
N MET A 241 -5.68 -27.22 30.45
CA MET A 241 -4.60 -27.67 29.56
C MET A 241 -3.66 -28.55 30.38
N PHE A 242 -3.98 -29.85 30.43
CA PHE A 242 -3.35 -30.85 31.30
C PHE A 242 -3.16 -30.37 32.76
N PRO A 243 -4.24 -30.32 33.56
CA PRO A 243 -4.09 -30.13 35.00
C PRO A 243 -3.14 -31.20 35.55
N LYS A 244 -2.44 -30.91 36.67
CA LYS A 244 -1.50 -31.85 37.32
C LYS A 244 -2.13 -33.21 37.69
N SER A 245 -3.46 -33.32 37.62
CA SER A 245 -4.27 -34.50 37.82
C SER A 245 -4.67 -35.26 36.53
N ASP A 246 -4.16 -34.89 35.35
CA ASP A 246 -4.41 -35.67 34.13
C ASP A 246 -3.67 -37.03 34.24
N PRO A 247 -4.35 -38.19 34.22
CA PRO A 247 -3.73 -39.49 34.51
C PRO A 247 -2.62 -39.90 33.54
N GLU A 248 -2.59 -39.31 32.34
CA GLU A 248 -1.57 -39.59 31.32
C GLU A 248 -0.29 -38.76 31.52
N MET A 249 -0.35 -37.67 32.31
CA MET A 249 0.80 -36.81 32.61
C MET A 249 1.65 -37.41 33.73
N LYS A 250 2.92 -37.67 33.46
CA LYS A 250 3.88 -38.19 34.46
C LYS A 250 4.79 -37.13 35.03
N SER A 251 5.31 -36.27 34.17
CA SER A 251 6.33 -35.29 34.51
C SER A 251 6.25 -34.11 33.54
N SER A 252 6.85 -33.00 33.94
CA SER A 252 6.95 -31.81 33.11
C SER A 252 8.22 -31.04 33.40
N SER A 253 8.55 -30.12 32.49
CA SER A 253 9.52 -29.05 32.72
C SER A 253 8.96 -28.02 33.72
N SER A 254 9.82 -27.14 34.22
CA SER A 254 9.38 -25.85 34.75
C SER A 254 8.72 -25.03 33.63
N VAL A 255 7.78 -24.14 33.94
CA VAL A 255 7.15 -23.30 32.90
C VAL A 255 8.03 -22.10 32.59
N LEU A 256 8.60 -22.05 31.38
CA LEU A 256 9.34 -20.90 30.87
C LEU A 256 8.37 -19.80 30.43
N CYS A 257 8.68 -18.56 30.78
CA CYS A 257 7.82 -17.41 30.56
C CYS A 257 8.60 -16.28 29.88
N TYR A 258 8.04 -15.71 28.82
CA TYR A 258 8.55 -14.52 28.13
C TYR A 258 7.69 -13.34 28.58
N ASN A 259 8.21 -12.54 29.53
CA ASN A 259 7.50 -11.45 30.17
C ASN A 259 7.82 -10.12 29.48
N PHE A 260 6.85 -9.50 28.82
CA PHE A 260 7.06 -8.21 28.16
C PHE A 260 7.13 -7.10 29.20
N ILE A 261 8.29 -6.44 29.31
CA ILE A 261 8.64 -5.46 30.38
C ILE A 261 7.56 -4.37 30.50
N ASP A 262 7.08 -3.92 29.34
CA ASP A 262 6.08 -2.88 29.15
C ASP A 262 4.65 -3.31 29.51
N LYS A 263 4.43 -4.55 29.96
CA LYS A 263 3.11 -5.15 30.19
C LYS A 263 2.18 -5.03 28.99
N PHE A 264 2.74 -5.14 27.79
CA PHE A 264 2.04 -5.03 26.52
C PHE A 264 2.64 -5.97 25.47
N LEU A 265 1.79 -6.84 24.92
CA LEU A 265 2.11 -7.71 23.80
C LEU A 265 0.99 -7.61 22.74
N PRO A 266 1.26 -7.04 21.55
CA PRO A 266 0.32 -7.09 20.43
C PRO A 266 -0.04 -8.53 20.05
N SER A 267 -1.34 -8.85 19.97
CA SER A 267 -1.81 -10.20 19.61
C SER A 267 -1.24 -10.72 18.29
N ALA A 268 -1.00 -9.83 17.32
CA ALA A 268 -0.35 -10.17 16.05
C ALA A 268 1.05 -10.79 16.18
N ILE A 269 1.80 -10.49 17.25
CA ILE A 269 3.11 -11.13 17.51
C ILE A 269 2.90 -12.57 17.95
N PHE A 270 1.96 -12.81 18.87
CA PHE A 270 1.62 -14.17 19.29
C PHE A 270 1.02 -14.99 18.14
N HIS A 271 0.17 -14.40 17.30
CA HIS A 271 -0.38 -15.07 16.12
C HIS A 271 0.70 -15.50 15.13
N ARG A 272 1.70 -14.65 14.88
CA ARG A 272 2.87 -14.99 14.04
C ARG A 272 3.75 -16.06 14.68
N LEU A 273 4.01 -15.98 15.99
CA LEU A 273 4.74 -17.04 16.71
C LEU A 273 3.99 -18.36 16.60
N LEU A 274 2.67 -18.34 16.76
CA LEU A 274 1.83 -19.54 16.66
C LEU A 274 1.87 -20.15 15.25
N ALA A 275 1.89 -19.34 14.19
CA ALA A 275 2.12 -19.80 12.82
C ALA A 275 3.48 -20.53 12.69
N THR A 276 4.57 -19.94 13.18
CA THR A 276 5.90 -20.59 13.14
C THR A 276 5.93 -21.93 13.89
N CYS A 277 5.23 -22.03 15.04
CA CYS A 277 5.09 -23.29 15.78
C CYS A 277 4.29 -24.35 15.00
N VAL A 278 3.20 -23.97 14.32
CA VAL A 278 2.35 -24.87 13.51
C VAL A 278 3.10 -25.41 12.28
N SER A 279 3.96 -24.59 11.68
CA SER A 279 4.89 -25.02 10.61
C SER A 279 6.07 -25.86 11.10
N ARG A 280 6.29 -25.98 12.43
CA ARG A 280 7.39 -26.74 13.04
C ARG A 280 6.95 -28.06 13.68
N TRP A 281 5.80 -28.07 14.36
CA TRP A 281 5.29 -29.22 15.11
C TRP A 281 3.81 -29.48 14.83
N PRO A 282 3.36 -30.75 14.73
CA PRO A 282 1.94 -31.05 14.60
C PRO A 282 1.12 -30.56 15.79
N ILE A 283 -0.09 -30.08 15.49
CA ILE A 283 -1.08 -29.75 16.52
C ILE A 283 -1.53 -31.06 17.20
N ALA A 284 -1.48 -31.10 18.52
CA ALA A 284 -1.91 -32.27 19.29
C ALA A 284 -3.41 -32.51 19.11
N LYS A 285 -3.83 -33.78 19.13
CA LYS A 285 -5.25 -34.17 19.03
C LYS A 285 -5.69 -34.87 20.33
N ARG A 286 -6.83 -34.46 20.89
CA ARG A 286 -7.47 -35.09 22.07
C ARG A 286 -8.86 -35.57 21.65
N LYS A 287 -9.15 -36.87 21.76
CA LYS A 287 -10.43 -37.47 21.27
C LYS A 287 -10.78 -37.05 19.83
N SER A 288 -9.76 -36.98 18.96
CA SER A 288 -9.81 -36.50 17.57
C SER A 288 -9.96 -34.98 17.34
N GLU A 289 -10.06 -34.16 18.39
CA GLU A 289 -10.14 -32.69 18.29
C GLU A 289 -8.74 -32.04 18.36
N ASN A 290 -8.43 -31.14 17.41
CA ASN A 290 -7.19 -30.37 17.40
C ASN A 290 -7.14 -29.44 18.62
N GLN A 291 -6.04 -29.47 19.38
CA GLN A 291 -5.86 -28.69 20.61
C GLN A 291 -5.29 -27.30 20.31
N ILE A 292 -6.05 -26.47 19.59
CA ILE A 292 -5.68 -25.12 19.17
C ILE A 292 -6.83 -24.12 19.39
N PHE A 293 -6.49 -22.97 19.97
CA PHE A 293 -7.44 -22.03 20.56
C PHE A 293 -6.95 -20.59 20.41
N CYS A 294 -7.86 -19.62 20.57
CA CYS A 294 -7.49 -18.21 20.69
C CYS A 294 -6.56 -18.03 21.89
N GLY A 295 -5.31 -17.62 21.63
CA GLY A 295 -4.28 -17.45 22.65
C GLY A 295 -3.59 -18.73 23.15
N CYS A 296 -3.80 -19.92 22.57
CA CYS A 296 -3.10 -21.13 23.02
C CYS A 296 -3.05 -22.24 21.96
N CYS A 297 -1.96 -23.02 21.95
CA CYS A 297 -1.91 -24.28 21.22
C CYS A 297 -1.09 -25.33 21.97
N ILE A 298 -1.49 -26.59 21.82
CA ILE A 298 -0.70 -27.75 22.24
C ILE A 298 -0.17 -28.44 20.98
N PHE A 299 1.12 -28.72 20.97
CA PHE A 299 1.83 -29.42 19.91
C PHE A 299 2.31 -30.80 20.37
N SER A 300 2.44 -31.73 19.43
CA SER A 300 3.16 -32.99 19.63
C SER A 300 4.61 -32.80 19.22
N LEU A 301 5.55 -32.86 20.17
CA LEU A 301 6.98 -32.85 19.87
C LEU A 301 7.44 -34.22 19.37
N ASP A 302 6.97 -35.28 20.03
CA ASP A 302 7.16 -36.68 19.66
C ASP A 302 6.00 -37.55 20.22
N LEU A 303 6.17 -38.87 20.28
CA LEU A 303 5.17 -39.80 20.83
C LEU A 303 4.85 -39.56 22.31
N HIS A 304 5.81 -39.06 23.08
CA HIS A 304 5.78 -38.93 24.54
C HIS A 304 5.70 -37.48 25.03
N HIS A 305 6.09 -36.48 24.24
CA HIS A 305 6.13 -35.09 24.69
C HIS A 305 5.11 -34.20 23.99
N ARG A 306 4.50 -33.31 24.76
CA ARG A 306 3.66 -32.21 24.27
C ARG A 306 4.27 -30.88 24.67
N LEU A 307 4.13 -29.89 23.79
CA LEU A 307 4.51 -28.51 24.04
C LEU A 307 3.25 -27.66 24.11
N THR A 308 3.01 -26.99 25.23
CA THR A 308 1.99 -25.95 25.35
C THR A 308 2.62 -24.58 25.14
N VAL A 309 2.08 -23.81 24.20
CA VAL A 309 2.43 -22.40 23.97
C VAL A 309 1.16 -21.57 24.20
N LEU A 310 1.15 -20.76 25.26
CA LEU A 310 -0.03 -20.01 25.73
C LEU A 310 0.30 -18.53 25.91
N PHE A 311 -0.61 -17.66 25.50
CA PHE A 311 -0.55 -16.22 25.69
C PHE A 311 -1.60 -15.76 26.70
N ARG A 312 -1.18 -14.93 27.66
CA ARG A 312 -2.07 -14.27 28.62
C ARG A 312 -1.55 -12.86 28.91
N GLU A 313 -2.37 -11.87 28.56
CA GLU A 313 -2.12 -10.42 28.68
C GLU A 313 -0.84 -9.90 28.01
N TYR A 314 0.31 -10.13 28.63
CA TYR A 314 1.63 -9.66 28.23
C TYR A 314 2.74 -10.70 28.45
N VAL A 315 2.36 -11.96 28.72
CA VAL A 315 3.28 -13.07 28.95
C VAL A 315 2.97 -14.21 27.99
N ILE A 316 4.02 -14.80 27.41
CA ILE A 316 3.95 -16.07 26.68
C ILE A 316 4.52 -17.16 27.59
N PHE A 317 3.72 -18.17 27.88
CA PHE A 317 4.06 -19.35 28.66
C PHE A 317 4.40 -20.51 27.74
N VAL A 318 5.50 -21.20 28.05
CA VAL A 318 6.06 -22.33 27.29
C VAL A 318 6.29 -23.48 28.26
N HIS A 319 5.65 -24.62 28.00
CA HIS A 319 5.64 -25.76 28.93
C HIS A 319 5.75 -27.08 28.17
N VAL A 320 6.81 -27.83 28.42
CA VAL A 320 7.00 -29.20 27.89
C VAL A 320 6.51 -30.22 28.92
N ILE A 321 5.60 -31.09 28.50
CA ILE A 321 4.90 -32.09 29.32
C ILE A 321 5.18 -33.47 28.75
N ARG A 322 5.43 -34.47 29.60
CA ARG A 322 5.67 -35.86 29.20
C ARG A 322 4.51 -36.79 29.58
N PHE A 323 4.18 -37.67 28.64
CA PHE A 323 3.13 -38.68 28.65
C PHE A 323 3.75 -40.07 28.49
N GLY A 324 3.36 -41.02 29.33
CA GLY A 324 3.85 -42.39 29.24
C GLY A 324 3.81 -43.16 30.56
N THR A 325 4.61 -44.23 30.63
CA THR A 325 4.68 -45.14 31.77
C THR A 325 5.95 -44.98 32.62
N THR A 326 6.94 -44.22 32.16
CA THR A 326 8.21 -44.00 32.88
C THR A 326 8.26 -42.62 33.54
N ASP A 327 8.71 -42.57 34.80
CA ASP A 327 8.79 -41.35 35.62
C ASP A 327 10.00 -40.43 35.27
N MET A 328 10.54 -40.57 34.06
CA MET A 328 11.60 -39.69 33.56
C MET A 328 11.04 -38.29 33.32
N THR A 329 11.81 -37.24 33.59
CA THR A 329 11.45 -35.86 33.20
C THR A 329 11.73 -35.60 31.72
N PRO A 330 11.17 -34.54 31.11
CA PRO A 330 11.66 -34.05 29.81
C PRO A 330 13.18 -33.80 29.88
N SER A 331 13.91 -34.14 28.81
CA SER A 331 15.36 -33.91 28.75
C SER A 331 15.67 -32.44 28.58
N SER A 332 16.83 -32.03 29.10
CA SER A 332 17.28 -30.62 29.02
C SER A 332 17.56 -30.24 27.57
N LYS A 333 18.09 -31.17 26.76
CA LYS A 333 18.28 -30.99 25.31
C LYS A 333 16.97 -30.60 24.59
N LEU A 334 15.88 -31.35 24.79
CA LEU A 334 14.60 -31.08 24.14
C LEU A 334 14.02 -29.72 24.54
N CYS A 335 14.16 -29.37 25.82
CA CYS A 335 13.67 -28.11 26.36
C CYS A 335 14.50 -26.91 25.84
N ILE A 336 15.83 -27.04 25.74
CA ILE A 336 16.72 -26.05 25.11
C ILE A 336 16.35 -25.86 23.64
N GLU A 337 16.18 -26.92 22.84
CA GLU A 337 15.77 -26.81 21.43
C GLU A 337 14.43 -26.05 21.25
N VAL A 338 13.46 -26.29 22.13
CA VAL A 338 12.20 -25.53 22.17
C VAL A 338 12.43 -24.07 22.57
N GLN A 339 13.26 -23.79 23.57
CA GLN A 339 13.55 -22.44 24.05
C GLN A 339 14.31 -21.60 23.02
N GLU A 340 15.32 -22.17 22.36
CA GLU A 340 16.04 -21.55 21.25
C GLU A 340 15.08 -21.26 20.08
N PHE A 341 14.24 -22.23 19.69
CA PHE A 341 13.25 -22.03 18.61
C PHE A 341 12.29 -20.88 18.92
N ILE A 342 11.68 -20.85 20.12
CA ILE A 342 10.74 -19.79 20.51
C ILE A 342 11.45 -18.44 20.63
N THR A 343 12.62 -18.39 21.26
CA THR A 343 13.40 -17.15 21.44
C THR A 343 13.78 -16.54 20.10
N ASN A 344 14.30 -17.35 19.17
CA ASN A 344 14.77 -16.88 17.87
C ASN A 344 13.61 -16.39 16.99
N ASN A 345 12.50 -17.14 16.93
CA ASN A 345 11.31 -16.71 16.18
C ASN A 345 10.67 -15.45 16.79
N LEU A 346 10.52 -15.39 18.12
CA LEU A 346 9.95 -14.21 18.79
C LEU A 346 10.80 -12.96 18.58
N THR A 347 12.13 -13.09 18.67
CA THR A 347 13.09 -12.00 18.40
C THR A 347 13.02 -11.54 16.94
N SER A 348 12.97 -12.48 16.00
CA SER A 348 12.83 -12.19 14.56
C SER A 348 11.52 -11.46 14.25
N ILE A 349 10.39 -11.92 14.79
CA ILE A 349 9.06 -11.30 14.60
C ILE A 349 9.02 -9.88 15.18
N ILE A 350 9.60 -9.65 16.37
CA ILE A 350 9.69 -8.32 16.98
C ILE A 350 10.57 -7.39 16.15
N GLY A 351 11.73 -7.89 15.70
CA GLY A 351 12.67 -7.15 14.86
C GLY A 351 12.05 -6.72 13.53
N TYR A 352 11.40 -7.65 12.83
CA TYR A 352 10.68 -7.39 11.56
C TYR A 352 9.60 -6.31 11.71
N LEU A 353 8.86 -6.31 12.83
CA LEU A 353 7.82 -5.31 13.09
C LEU A 353 8.38 -3.93 13.51
N GLY A 354 9.70 -3.77 13.59
CA GLY A 354 10.37 -2.50 13.90
C GLY A 354 10.09 -1.94 15.29
N ARG A 355 9.53 -2.75 16.21
CA ARG A 355 9.10 -2.28 17.53
C ARG A 355 10.19 -2.43 18.58
N ALA A 356 10.35 -1.42 19.42
CA ALA A 356 11.23 -1.49 20.62
C ALA A 356 10.63 -2.34 21.77
N LEU A 357 9.87 -3.39 21.45
CA LEU A 357 9.30 -4.30 22.45
C LEU A 357 10.42 -5.13 23.07
N LYS A 358 10.50 -5.13 24.39
CA LYS A 358 11.47 -5.93 25.15
C LYS A 358 10.73 -6.93 26.01
N PHE A 359 11.29 -8.13 26.09
CA PHE A 359 10.86 -9.16 27.02
C PHE A 359 12.05 -9.64 27.85
N GLU A 360 11.75 -10.11 29.05
CA GLU A 360 12.69 -10.81 29.93
C GLU A 360 12.21 -12.25 30.10
N MET A 361 13.16 -13.17 30.27
CA MET A 361 12.81 -14.55 30.61
C MET A 361 12.54 -14.67 32.11
N SER A 362 11.57 -15.49 32.46
CA SER A 362 11.18 -15.84 33.82
C SER A 362 10.77 -17.31 33.86
N VAL A 363 10.74 -17.91 35.05
CA VAL A 363 10.10 -19.21 35.25
C VAL A 363 8.94 -19.07 36.22
N GLN A 364 7.86 -19.82 36.01
CA GLN A 364 6.76 -19.86 36.96
C GLN A 364 7.13 -20.76 38.15
N CYS A 365 6.74 -20.34 39.36
CA CYS A 365 6.89 -21.16 40.57
C CYS A 365 6.28 -22.57 40.37
N PRO A 366 7.03 -23.67 40.60
CA PRO A 366 6.55 -25.04 40.36
C PRO A 366 5.31 -25.45 41.17
N GLN A 367 5.07 -24.82 42.33
CA GLN A 367 3.88 -25.09 43.14
C GLN A 367 2.59 -24.50 42.56
N SER A 368 2.70 -23.52 41.65
CA SER A 368 1.55 -22.87 41.01
C SER A 368 0.58 -23.86 40.37
N VAL A 369 -0.70 -23.52 40.39
CA VAL A 369 -1.76 -24.22 39.67
C VAL A 369 -2.15 -23.38 38.44
N GLY A 370 -2.07 -23.98 37.25
CA GLY A 370 -2.30 -23.29 35.98
C GLY A 370 -1.21 -22.29 35.60
N TYR A 371 -1.55 -21.37 34.70
CA TYR A 371 -0.65 -20.33 34.16
C TYR A 371 -0.95 -18.97 34.82
N ARG A 372 -0.09 -18.52 35.73
CA ARG A 372 -0.29 -17.37 36.63
C ARG A 372 0.76 -16.28 36.40
N LEU A 373 0.27 -15.04 36.22
CA LEU A 373 1.10 -13.84 36.01
C LEU A 373 1.79 -13.36 37.30
N ASP A 374 1.25 -13.71 38.45
CA ASP A 374 1.67 -13.29 39.79
C ASP A 374 2.55 -14.33 40.50
N CYS A 375 2.99 -15.38 39.79
CA CYS A 375 3.88 -16.41 40.30
C CYS A 375 5.16 -16.58 39.46
N LEU A 376 5.58 -15.50 38.79
CA LEU A 376 6.75 -15.45 37.91
C LEU A 376 8.00 -15.03 38.68
N ILE A 377 9.10 -15.76 38.45
CA ILE A 377 10.42 -15.48 39.02
C ILE A 377 11.33 -15.03 37.88
N PRO A 378 11.84 -13.79 37.88
CA PRO A 378 12.82 -13.31 36.91
C PRO A 378 14.02 -14.25 36.82
N LEU A 379 14.51 -14.52 35.60
CA LEU A 379 15.68 -15.36 35.41
C LEU A 379 16.92 -14.80 36.13
N ALA A 380 17.03 -13.47 36.25
CA ALA A 380 18.10 -12.77 36.96
C ALA A 380 18.21 -13.19 38.44
N ASP A 381 17.09 -13.45 39.12
CA ASP A 381 17.07 -13.82 40.55
C ASP A 381 17.55 -15.26 40.79
N LEU A 382 17.59 -16.08 39.74
CA LEU A 382 18.03 -17.49 39.76
C LEU A 382 19.47 -17.67 39.24
N GLN A 383 20.09 -16.61 38.70
CA GLN A 383 21.47 -16.65 38.21
C GLN A 383 22.45 -16.96 39.36
N GLY A 384 23.55 -17.66 39.04
CA GLY A 384 24.54 -18.10 40.04
C GLY A 384 24.10 -19.29 40.90
N ASN A 385 22.97 -19.93 40.57
CA ASN A 385 22.35 -21.01 41.33
C ASN A 385 21.92 -20.63 42.76
N VAL A 386 21.26 -19.49 42.90
CA VAL A 386 20.73 -19.02 44.18
C VAL A 386 19.29 -19.55 44.39
N ASP A 387 19.06 -20.21 45.52
CA ASP A 387 17.73 -20.65 45.95
C ASP A 387 16.88 -19.44 46.36
N VAL A 388 15.67 -19.32 45.78
CA VAL A 388 14.80 -18.13 45.94
C VAL A 388 13.61 -18.43 46.86
N PRO A 389 13.33 -17.62 47.90
CA PRO A 389 12.13 -17.76 48.71
C PRO A 389 10.88 -17.32 47.93
N CYS A 390 9.84 -18.14 47.97
CA CYS A 390 8.56 -17.89 47.32
C CYS A 390 7.49 -17.55 48.34
N HIS A 391 6.84 -16.40 48.14
CA HIS A 391 5.74 -15.89 48.96
C HIS A 391 4.44 -15.67 48.15
N PHE A 392 4.34 -16.27 46.95
CA PHE A 392 3.18 -16.15 46.07
C PHE A 392 2.00 -17.07 46.47
N HIS A 393 2.17 -17.87 47.53
CA HIS A 393 1.23 -18.89 48.00
C HIS A 393 1.08 -18.77 49.53
N ASP A 394 0.00 -19.33 50.09
CA ASP A 394 -0.32 -19.24 51.51
C ASP A 394 0.79 -19.86 52.40
N GLU A 395 1.48 -20.89 51.90
CA GLU A 395 2.67 -21.46 52.52
C GLU A 395 3.94 -20.99 51.79
N SER A 396 4.83 -20.34 52.54
CA SER A 396 6.15 -19.92 52.03
C SER A 396 7.08 -21.11 51.87
N HIS A 397 7.75 -21.20 50.73
CA HIS A 397 8.66 -22.29 50.39
C HIS A 397 9.89 -21.79 49.64
N VAL A 398 10.90 -22.65 49.47
CA VAL A 398 12.12 -22.33 48.72
C VAL A 398 12.06 -22.96 47.33
N ILE A 399 12.37 -22.18 46.30
CA ILE A 399 12.48 -22.64 44.92
C ILE A 399 13.96 -22.83 44.62
N ARG A 400 14.35 -24.08 44.39
CA ARG A 400 15.72 -24.42 44.01
C ARG A 400 16.00 -24.01 42.58
N SER A 401 17.02 -23.18 42.38
CA SER A 401 17.39 -22.71 41.03
C SER A 401 17.69 -23.87 40.08
N GLN A 402 18.43 -24.87 40.56
CA GLN A 402 18.83 -26.03 39.76
C GLN A 402 17.61 -26.80 39.26
N ASP A 403 16.57 -26.95 40.09
CA ASP A 403 15.36 -27.70 39.73
C ASP A 403 14.51 -27.02 38.65
N VAL A 404 14.60 -25.68 38.52
CA VAL A 404 13.87 -24.93 37.48
C VAL A 404 14.73 -24.60 36.26
N LEU A 405 16.04 -24.39 36.43
CA LEU A 405 16.96 -24.01 35.35
C LEU A 405 17.49 -25.21 34.55
N LYS A 406 17.56 -26.41 35.14
CA LYS A 406 18.10 -27.61 34.49
C LYS A 406 17.50 -27.86 33.10
N PHE A 407 16.18 -27.76 33.01
CA PHE A 407 15.44 -27.96 31.76
C PHE A 407 15.85 -26.99 30.65
N TRP A 408 15.90 -25.69 30.94
CA TRP A 408 15.95 -24.67 29.89
C TRP A 408 17.35 -24.09 29.62
N PHE A 409 18.31 -24.29 30.53
CA PHE A 409 19.59 -23.56 30.51
C PHE A 409 20.83 -24.42 30.83
N GLN A 410 20.67 -25.68 31.28
CA GLN A 410 21.81 -26.56 31.55
C GLN A 410 21.94 -27.62 30.47
N LYS A 411 23.13 -27.71 29.85
CA LYS A 411 23.45 -28.79 28.90
C LYS A 411 23.90 -30.02 29.70
N GLU A 412 23.25 -31.15 29.46
CA GLU A 412 23.65 -32.44 30.04
C GLU A 412 25.02 -32.87 29.45
N GLU A 413 25.97 -33.25 30.32
CA GLU A 413 27.19 -33.92 29.88
C GLU A 413 26.83 -35.34 29.40
N GLN A 414 27.35 -35.74 28.24
CA GLN A 414 26.85 -36.90 27.51
C GLN A 414 27.06 -38.24 28.25
N SER A 415 26.02 -39.06 28.24
CA SER A 415 26.17 -40.51 28.14
C SER A 415 25.49 -40.98 26.85
N ASP A 416 26.26 -41.55 25.93
CA ASP A 416 25.77 -42.04 24.64
C ASP A 416 24.71 -43.13 24.80
N GLU A 417 23.52 -42.93 24.22
CA GLU A 417 22.78 -43.97 23.50
C GLU A 417 21.88 -43.30 22.45
N GLY A 418 22.01 -43.73 21.19
CA GLY A 418 21.87 -42.82 20.05
C GLY A 418 20.49 -42.77 19.38
N TRP A 419 20.07 -41.55 19.04
CA TRP A 419 19.20 -41.23 17.90
C TRP A 419 19.65 -39.89 17.30
N SER A 420 20.34 -39.88 16.14
CA SER A 420 20.65 -38.64 15.41
C SER A 420 19.52 -38.29 14.43
N LEU A 421 19.01 -37.07 14.52
CA LEU A 421 17.92 -36.53 13.69
C LEU A 421 18.48 -35.83 12.44
N GLU A 422 19.44 -36.46 11.77
CA GLU A 422 20.36 -35.83 10.81
C GLU A 422 19.82 -35.70 9.38
N ASN A 423 18.51 -35.91 9.18
CA ASN A 423 17.84 -35.96 7.87
C ASN A 423 16.76 -34.89 7.66
N LEU A 424 16.99 -33.66 8.14
CA LEU A 424 16.18 -32.49 7.75
C LEU A 424 17.09 -31.37 7.24
N ARG A 425 17.20 -31.26 5.91
CA ARG A 425 17.96 -30.19 5.24
C ARG A 425 17.33 -28.83 5.56
N VAL A 426 18.17 -27.91 6.04
CA VAL A 426 17.84 -26.51 6.26
C VAL A 426 17.86 -25.77 4.92
N LEU A 427 16.84 -24.95 4.66
CA LEU A 427 16.90 -23.87 3.66
C LEU A 427 16.92 -22.52 4.39
N GLY A 428 17.98 -21.74 4.16
CA GLY A 428 18.00 -20.28 4.33
C GLY A 428 17.95 -19.74 5.76
N ALA A 429 19.11 -19.66 6.42
CA ALA A 429 19.37 -18.60 7.41
C ALA A 429 20.21 -17.50 6.72
N PRO A 430 19.80 -16.21 6.74
CA PRO A 430 20.61 -15.12 6.20
C PRO A 430 21.72 -14.72 7.18
N GLU A 431 22.91 -14.42 6.67
CA GLU A 431 24.02 -13.85 7.46
C GLU A 431 23.77 -12.38 7.84
N GLU A 432 24.33 -11.97 8.97
CA GLU A 432 24.24 -10.59 9.45
C GLU A 432 24.99 -9.62 8.54
N SER A 433 24.30 -8.57 8.06
CA SER A 433 24.93 -7.40 7.45
C SER A 433 24.28 -6.11 7.94
N GLN A 434 25.06 -5.03 7.94
CA GLN A 434 24.90 -3.92 8.88
C GLN A 434 23.67 -3.03 8.64
N LYS A 435 23.25 -2.35 9.71
CA LYS A 435 22.13 -1.40 9.74
C LYS A 435 22.43 -0.15 8.91
N GLY A 436 21.70 0.04 7.82
CA GLY A 436 21.39 1.35 7.26
C GLY A 436 19.88 1.59 7.37
N LYS A 437 19.45 2.72 7.93
CA LYS A 437 18.04 3.14 7.99
C LYS A 437 17.92 4.50 7.33
N LEU A 438 16.99 4.58 6.40
CA LEU A 438 16.66 5.63 5.42
C LEU A 438 15.33 5.11 4.84
N LYS A 439 14.28 5.82 4.46
CA LYS A 439 13.87 7.24 4.26
C LYS A 439 12.37 7.26 4.71
N ALA A 440 11.49 8.24 4.58
CA ALA A 440 11.45 9.61 4.06
C ALA A 440 10.27 10.33 4.76
N ASP A 441 10.06 11.63 4.48
CA ASP A 441 8.79 12.04 3.87
C ASP A 441 8.93 13.41 3.18
N ILE A 442 7.98 13.76 2.31
CA ILE A 442 7.75 15.13 1.81
C ILE A 442 6.31 15.49 2.17
N ASP A 443 6.06 16.78 2.42
CA ASP A 443 4.90 17.33 3.12
C ASP A 443 3.52 16.73 2.72
N GLN A 444 2.99 15.83 3.57
CA GLN A 444 1.66 15.23 3.37
C GLN A 444 0.50 16.24 3.50
N THR A 445 0.70 17.40 4.12
CA THR A 445 -0.32 18.45 4.23
C THR A 445 -0.48 19.18 2.92
N GLU A 446 0.62 19.51 2.25
CA GLU A 446 0.64 20.04 0.89
C GLU A 446 -0.01 19.05 -0.07
N ALA A 447 0.39 17.77 -0.06
CA ALA A 447 -0.22 16.73 -0.90
C ALA A 447 -1.74 16.61 -0.68
N MET A 448 -2.23 16.65 0.57
CA MET A 448 -3.66 16.61 0.87
C MET A 448 -4.39 17.93 0.52
N PHE A 449 -3.73 19.08 0.61
CA PHE A 449 -4.28 20.37 0.19
C PHE A 449 -4.45 20.39 -1.33
N ILE A 450 -3.40 20.04 -2.08
CA ILE A 450 -3.40 19.89 -3.53
C ILE A 450 -4.49 18.91 -3.95
N HIS A 451 -4.56 17.72 -3.36
CA HIS A 451 -5.59 16.72 -3.69
C HIS A 451 -7.02 17.24 -3.46
N LYS A 452 -7.28 17.96 -2.36
CA LYS A 452 -8.59 18.59 -2.11
C LYS A 452 -8.92 19.70 -3.12
N MET A 453 -7.92 20.47 -3.55
CA MET A 453 -8.10 21.48 -4.58
C MET A 453 -8.33 20.85 -5.96
N LEU A 454 -7.54 19.86 -6.36
CA LEU A 454 -7.74 19.10 -7.61
C LEU A 454 -9.15 18.47 -7.66
N ALA A 455 -9.64 17.90 -6.56
CA ALA A 455 -11.00 17.37 -6.49
C ALA A 455 -12.10 18.45 -6.61
N LYS A 456 -11.83 19.70 -6.20
CA LYS A 456 -12.73 20.85 -6.41
C LYS A 456 -12.67 21.33 -7.87
N LEU A 457 -11.46 21.51 -8.40
CA LEU A 457 -11.17 22.03 -9.75
C LEU A 457 -11.65 21.06 -10.84
N GLY A 458 -11.50 19.75 -10.61
CA GLY A 458 -11.92 18.70 -11.54
C GLY A 458 -13.43 18.63 -11.80
N LYS A 459 -14.26 19.33 -11.03
CA LYS A 459 -15.69 19.55 -11.36
C LYS A 459 -15.88 20.46 -12.57
N SER A 460 -14.89 21.29 -12.86
CA SER A 460 -14.86 22.24 -13.99
C SER A 460 -14.29 21.61 -15.26
N VAL A 461 -13.76 20.38 -15.19
CA VAL A 461 -13.08 19.68 -16.29
C VAL A 461 -13.93 18.50 -16.75
N GLY A 462 -14.19 18.45 -18.06
CA GLY A 462 -15.06 17.48 -18.71
C GLY A 462 -14.36 16.76 -19.87
N ILE A 463 -14.86 15.58 -20.21
CA ILE A 463 -14.53 14.88 -21.45
C ILE A 463 -15.55 15.27 -22.53
N ILE A 464 -15.06 15.91 -23.59
CA ILE A 464 -15.80 16.10 -24.83
C ILE A 464 -15.90 14.74 -25.53
N LYS A 465 -17.09 14.34 -25.95
CA LYS A 465 -17.40 13.05 -26.59
C LYS A 465 -18.23 13.27 -27.85
N THR A 466 -17.91 12.51 -28.90
CA THR A 466 -18.69 12.42 -30.14
C THR A 466 -18.81 10.97 -30.61
N SER A 467 -19.46 10.76 -31.75
CA SER A 467 -19.53 9.47 -32.45
C SER A 467 -18.17 8.87 -32.83
N CYS A 468 -17.12 9.72 -32.91
CA CYS A 468 -15.87 9.41 -33.60
C CYS A 468 -14.58 9.76 -32.82
N GLY A 469 -14.69 10.36 -31.62
CA GLY A 469 -13.54 10.72 -30.79
C GLY A 469 -13.87 11.32 -29.42
N SER A 470 -12.81 11.66 -28.67
CA SER A 470 -12.89 12.36 -27.38
C SER A 470 -11.81 13.43 -27.21
N GLY A 471 -12.07 14.41 -26.35
CA GLY A 471 -11.19 15.55 -26.06
C GLY A 471 -11.32 16.02 -24.61
N THR A 472 -10.31 16.67 -24.03
CA THR A 472 -10.48 17.33 -22.72
C THR A 472 -10.98 18.75 -22.94
N GLY A 473 -11.91 19.24 -22.11
CA GLY A 473 -12.29 20.64 -22.10
C GLY A 473 -12.62 21.11 -20.68
N PHE A 474 -12.49 22.41 -20.43
CA PHE A 474 -12.76 22.98 -19.11
C PHE A 474 -13.65 24.22 -19.17
N ARG A 475 -14.50 24.37 -18.15
CA ARG A 475 -15.46 25.47 -18.02
C ARG A 475 -14.76 26.80 -17.75
N VAL A 476 -15.11 27.79 -18.57
CA VAL A 476 -14.68 29.19 -18.43
C VAL A 476 -15.88 30.11 -18.63
N GLY A 477 -15.87 31.30 -18.01
CA GLY A 477 -16.99 32.24 -18.09
C GLY A 477 -18.37 31.66 -17.71
N PRO A 478 -19.49 32.35 -18.06
CA PRO A 478 -20.82 31.94 -17.63
C PRO A 478 -21.29 30.61 -18.22
N ASN A 479 -21.07 30.37 -19.53
CA ASN A 479 -21.55 29.18 -20.24
C ASN A 479 -20.58 28.69 -21.35
N TYR A 480 -19.28 28.95 -21.21
CA TYR A 480 -18.26 28.57 -22.18
C TYR A 480 -17.38 27.39 -21.70
N VAL A 481 -16.70 26.77 -22.66
CA VAL A 481 -15.68 25.73 -22.47
C VAL A 481 -14.48 26.06 -23.35
N MET A 482 -13.28 25.96 -22.79
CA MET A 482 -12.01 26.05 -23.51
C MET A 482 -11.47 24.64 -23.78
N THR A 483 -10.91 24.42 -24.98
CA THR A 483 -10.21 23.18 -25.37
C THR A 483 -9.19 23.48 -26.48
N ALA A 484 -8.42 22.48 -26.91
CA ALA A 484 -7.50 22.61 -28.03
C ALA A 484 -8.28 22.66 -29.37
N ARG A 485 -7.81 23.46 -30.33
CA ARG A 485 -8.50 23.63 -31.62
C ARG A 485 -8.51 22.33 -32.42
N HIS A 486 -7.39 21.62 -32.46
CA HIS A 486 -7.28 20.34 -33.17
C HIS A 486 -8.15 19.23 -32.56
N VAL A 487 -8.55 19.34 -31.28
CA VAL A 487 -9.52 18.41 -30.67
C VAL A 487 -10.86 18.54 -31.39
N VAL A 488 -11.29 19.78 -31.64
CA VAL A 488 -12.50 20.06 -32.42
C VAL A 488 -12.30 19.66 -33.89
N GLU A 489 -11.15 19.90 -34.51
CA GLU A 489 -10.90 19.41 -35.88
C GLU A 489 -10.97 17.87 -36.00
N LYS A 490 -10.36 17.12 -35.07
CA LYS A 490 -10.46 15.64 -35.02
C LYS A 490 -11.89 15.17 -34.83
N ILE A 491 -12.69 15.95 -34.11
CA ILE A 491 -14.11 15.73 -33.87
C ILE A 491 -14.95 15.99 -35.13
N MET A 492 -14.75 17.11 -35.83
CA MET A 492 -15.48 17.43 -37.07
C MET A 492 -15.05 16.52 -38.23
N GLY A 493 -13.78 16.14 -38.31
CA GLY A 493 -13.19 15.46 -39.48
C GLY A 493 -13.35 13.95 -39.55
N LYS A 494 -13.97 13.29 -38.56
CA LYS A 494 -14.08 11.81 -38.49
C LYS A 494 -15.51 11.26 -38.58
N ASP A 495 -16.51 12.10 -38.82
CA ASP A 495 -17.88 11.62 -38.97
C ASP A 495 -18.09 10.87 -40.31
N PRO A 496 -18.60 9.62 -40.32
CA PRO A 496 -18.88 8.87 -41.54
C PRO A 496 -19.85 9.57 -42.51
N CYS A 497 -20.78 10.38 -42.01
CA CYS A 497 -21.72 11.15 -42.84
C CYS A 497 -21.04 12.30 -43.59
N LEU A 498 -19.87 12.76 -43.15
CA LEU A 498 -19.13 13.86 -43.76
C LEU A 498 -18.09 13.40 -44.80
N GLN A 499 -17.74 12.11 -44.84
CA GLN A 499 -16.72 11.58 -45.77
C GLN A 499 -17.10 11.65 -47.27
N HIS A 500 -18.36 11.97 -47.60
CA HIS A 500 -18.82 12.14 -48.98
C HIS A 500 -18.77 13.58 -49.50
N HIS A 501 -18.42 14.57 -48.69
CA HIS A 501 -18.23 15.96 -49.12
C HIS A 501 -16.84 16.43 -48.68
N GLN A 502 -15.98 16.81 -49.63
CA GLN A 502 -14.69 17.42 -49.29
C GLN A 502 -14.90 18.89 -48.89
N PRO A 503 -14.66 19.28 -47.62
CA PRO A 503 -14.63 20.67 -47.22
C PRO A 503 -13.32 21.33 -47.64
N GLN A 504 -13.36 22.62 -47.95
CA GLN A 504 -12.16 23.42 -48.15
C GLN A 504 -11.84 24.34 -46.96
N SER A 505 -12.65 24.34 -45.89
CA SER A 505 -12.35 25.07 -44.65
C SER A 505 -13.11 24.55 -43.43
N PHE A 506 -12.55 24.79 -42.25
CA PHE A 506 -13.13 24.48 -40.93
C PHE A 506 -14.44 25.25 -40.66
N ALA A 507 -14.62 26.42 -41.26
CA ALA A 507 -15.74 27.34 -41.02
C ALA A 507 -17.10 26.91 -41.63
N GLN A 508 -17.17 25.77 -42.34
CA GLN A 508 -18.38 25.31 -43.03
C GLN A 508 -19.22 24.29 -42.23
N TYR A 509 -18.76 23.85 -41.06
CA TYR A 509 -19.45 22.83 -40.26
C TYR A 509 -19.91 23.33 -38.90
N GLN A 510 -21.05 22.80 -38.45
CA GLN A 510 -21.68 23.14 -37.18
C GLN A 510 -21.58 21.99 -36.18
N LEU A 511 -21.30 22.30 -34.91
CA LEU A 511 -21.16 21.29 -33.83
C LEU A 511 -22.45 20.49 -33.56
N CYS A 512 -23.60 20.93 -34.06
CA CYS A 512 -24.87 20.22 -33.90
C CYS A 512 -24.96 18.92 -34.71
N ASP A 513 -24.34 18.87 -35.89
CA ASP A 513 -24.52 17.76 -36.85
C ASP A 513 -23.87 16.47 -36.34
N ILE A 514 -22.80 16.61 -35.56
CA ILE A 514 -21.96 15.53 -35.03
C ILE A 514 -22.31 15.08 -33.60
N HIS A 515 -23.43 15.55 -33.04
CA HIS A 515 -23.92 15.19 -31.70
C HIS A 515 -22.90 15.40 -30.55
N ALA A 516 -22.06 16.44 -30.67
CA ALA A 516 -21.02 16.72 -29.70
C ALA A 516 -21.56 17.17 -28.33
N HIS A 517 -21.04 16.55 -27.27
CA HIS A 517 -21.35 16.89 -25.89
C HIS A 517 -20.12 16.83 -25.00
N ILE A 518 -20.19 17.46 -23.83
CA ILE A 518 -19.21 17.35 -22.76
C ILE A 518 -19.85 16.73 -21.53
N ASP A 519 -19.15 15.75 -20.96
CA ASP A 519 -19.51 15.00 -19.76
C ASP A 519 -18.54 15.37 -18.64
N PHE A 520 -19.05 15.92 -17.54
CA PHE A 520 -18.24 16.33 -16.40
C PHE A 520 -18.12 15.24 -15.30
N CYS A 521 -18.83 14.12 -15.41
CA CYS A 521 -18.90 13.06 -14.40
C CYS A 521 -18.46 11.69 -14.95
N TYR A 522 -17.22 11.65 -15.44
CA TYR A 522 -16.58 10.47 -16.05
C TYR A 522 -15.52 9.84 -15.12
N GLU A 523 -15.90 9.63 -13.85
CA GLU A 523 -14.97 9.25 -12.76
C GLU A 523 -14.98 7.74 -12.43
N ARG A 524 -15.72 6.92 -13.20
CA ARG A 524 -15.86 5.47 -12.98
C ARG A 524 -15.91 4.71 -14.30
N ASN A 525 -15.06 3.69 -14.44
CA ASN A 525 -15.10 2.77 -15.58
C ASN A 525 -16.45 2.04 -15.68
N ASN A 526 -16.90 1.78 -16.91
CA ASN A 526 -18.02 0.90 -17.26
C ASN A 526 -19.40 1.28 -16.67
N LEU A 527 -19.59 2.51 -16.20
CA LEU A 527 -20.92 3.07 -15.92
C LEU A 527 -21.38 3.98 -17.08
N PRO A 528 -22.67 3.95 -17.47
CA PRO A 528 -23.20 4.92 -18.42
C PRO A 528 -23.10 6.34 -17.85
N SER A 529 -22.72 7.30 -18.69
CA SER A 529 -22.67 8.72 -18.33
C SER A 529 -24.04 9.17 -17.78
N ASP A 530 -24.04 9.77 -16.59
CA ASP A 530 -25.26 10.34 -16.00
C ASP A 530 -25.78 11.49 -16.89
N PRO A 531 -27.00 11.41 -17.45
CA PRO A 531 -27.57 12.47 -18.26
C PRO A 531 -27.59 13.85 -17.58
N ASN A 532 -27.56 13.92 -16.25
CA ASN A 532 -27.49 15.17 -15.49
C ASN A 532 -26.13 15.91 -15.63
N HIS A 533 -25.08 15.20 -16.02
CA HIS A 533 -23.73 15.75 -16.18
C HIS A 533 -23.30 15.94 -17.64
N ILE A 534 -24.20 15.67 -18.60
CA ILE A 534 -24.02 15.86 -20.04
C ILE A 534 -24.56 17.24 -20.48
N TYR A 535 -23.74 17.98 -21.22
CA TYR A 535 -24.07 19.30 -21.78
C TYR A 535 -23.71 19.35 -23.27
N PHE A 536 -24.59 19.92 -24.09
CA PHE A 536 -24.39 20.03 -25.54
C PHE A 536 -23.85 21.42 -25.91
N PHE A 537 -23.09 21.49 -27.00
CA PHE A 537 -22.56 22.73 -27.54
C PHE A 537 -23.54 23.41 -28.50
N GLU A 538 -23.52 24.74 -28.53
CA GLU A 538 -24.08 25.51 -29.64
C GLU A 538 -23.31 25.23 -30.95
N PRO A 539 -23.95 25.38 -32.12
CA PRO A 539 -23.32 25.02 -33.39
C PRO A 539 -22.11 25.90 -33.75
N GLU A 540 -22.09 27.17 -33.33
CA GLU A 540 -21.02 28.13 -33.64
C GLU A 540 -19.81 28.04 -32.69
N ILE A 541 -18.62 28.24 -33.25
CA ILE A 541 -17.38 28.47 -32.51
C ILE A 541 -17.27 29.97 -32.20
N GLU A 542 -17.16 30.33 -30.91
CA GLU A 542 -17.17 31.75 -30.50
C GLU A 542 -15.79 32.40 -30.59
N PHE A 543 -14.73 31.60 -30.53
CA PHE A 543 -13.35 32.04 -30.78
C PHE A 543 -12.47 30.85 -31.14
N GLU A 544 -11.57 31.03 -32.11
CA GLU A 544 -10.45 30.12 -32.36
C GLU A 544 -9.13 30.88 -32.53
N SER A 545 -8.03 30.20 -32.22
CA SER A 545 -6.66 30.62 -32.49
C SER A 545 -5.92 29.43 -33.11
N VAL A 546 -5.44 29.61 -34.34
CA VAL A 546 -4.71 28.57 -35.09
C VAL A 546 -3.31 28.39 -34.48
N ASP A 547 -2.59 29.50 -34.30
CA ASP A 547 -1.20 29.51 -33.82
C ASP A 547 -1.09 28.97 -32.38
N LEU A 548 -2.06 29.32 -31.54
CA LEU A 548 -2.17 28.88 -30.15
C LEU A 548 -2.93 27.56 -29.97
N ASP A 549 -3.42 26.94 -31.06
CA ASP A 549 -4.21 25.70 -31.04
C ASP A 549 -5.32 25.71 -29.96
N THR A 550 -6.08 26.81 -29.87
CA THR A 550 -7.07 27.05 -28.80
C THR A 550 -8.43 27.41 -29.36
N VAL A 551 -9.50 26.92 -28.75
CA VAL A 551 -10.88 27.22 -29.15
C VAL A 551 -11.80 27.42 -27.94
N ILE A 552 -12.76 28.35 -28.06
CA ILE A 552 -13.82 28.61 -27.10
C ILE A 552 -15.15 28.17 -27.69
N LEU A 553 -15.80 27.23 -27.00
CA LEU A 553 -17.09 26.67 -27.34
C LEU A 553 -18.15 27.15 -26.36
N LYS A 554 -19.39 27.32 -26.82
CA LYS A 554 -20.53 27.73 -25.99
C LYS A 554 -21.44 26.56 -25.71
N LEU A 555 -21.93 26.45 -24.48
CA LEU A 555 -22.92 25.46 -24.10
C LEU A 555 -24.33 25.97 -24.40
N LYS A 556 -25.17 25.09 -24.94
CA LYS A 556 -26.59 25.36 -25.16
C LYS A 556 -27.28 25.71 -23.83
N PRO A 557 -28.25 26.65 -23.83
CA PRO A 557 -29.13 26.88 -22.70
C PRO A 557 -29.69 25.58 -22.16
N ASN A 558 -29.51 25.36 -20.86
CA ASN A 558 -29.92 24.13 -20.17
C ASN A 558 -30.69 24.51 -18.90
N THR A 559 -31.67 23.70 -18.52
CA THR A 559 -32.40 23.87 -17.25
C THR A 559 -31.56 23.41 -16.04
N LYS A 560 -30.46 22.70 -16.29
CA LYS A 560 -29.48 22.25 -15.30
C LYS A 560 -28.46 23.35 -14.99
N ILE A 561 -28.04 23.43 -13.73
CA ILE A 561 -26.95 24.31 -13.29
C ILE A 561 -25.64 23.83 -13.92
N TYR A 562 -24.97 24.68 -14.71
CA TYR A 562 -23.65 24.34 -15.26
C TYR A 562 -22.62 24.08 -14.15
N PRO A 563 -21.63 23.20 -14.38
CA PRO A 563 -20.50 23.06 -13.47
C PRO A 563 -19.75 24.39 -13.29
N PRO A 564 -19.03 24.55 -12.16
CA PRO A 564 -18.28 25.77 -11.87
C PRO A 564 -17.28 26.08 -13.00
N ALA A 565 -17.06 27.36 -13.25
CA ALA A 565 -16.02 27.83 -14.15
C ALA A 565 -14.70 28.02 -13.40
N LEU A 566 -13.58 27.83 -14.10
CA LEU A 566 -12.29 28.29 -13.66
C LEU A 566 -12.23 29.82 -13.90
N THR A 567 -11.89 30.58 -12.85
CA THR A 567 -11.88 32.06 -12.86
C THR A 567 -10.54 32.66 -12.43
N LYS A 568 -9.58 31.81 -12.02
CA LYS A 568 -8.23 32.22 -11.61
C LYS A 568 -7.24 31.75 -12.66
N PHE A 569 -6.63 32.71 -13.34
CA PHE A 569 -5.65 32.50 -14.39
C PHE A 569 -4.38 33.26 -14.01
N ASP A 570 -3.22 32.61 -14.09
CA ASP A 570 -1.93 33.30 -13.89
C ASP A 570 -1.38 33.78 -15.24
N ASP A 571 -0.49 34.78 -15.20
CA ASP A 571 0.17 35.31 -16.38
C ASP A 571 1.50 34.60 -16.72
N GLY A 572 1.86 33.58 -15.92
CA GLY A 572 3.06 32.74 -16.04
C GLY A 572 4.33 33.41 -15.51
N SER A 573 4.27 34.68 -15.06
CA SER A 573 5.46 35.47 -14.74
C SER A 573 6.19 35.02 -13.48
N ARG A 574 5.48 34.39 -12.53
CA ARG A 574 6.02 33.93 -11.24
C ARG A 574 6.57 32.51 -11.35
N PHE A 575 5.76 31.61 -11.91
CA PHE A 575 6.07 30.19 -12.06
C PHE A 575 7.31 29.91 -12.92
N LEU A 576 7.49 30.67 -14.01
CA LEU A 576 8.68 30.57 -14.88
C LEU A 576 9.99 30.98 -14.18
N GLN A 577 9.92 31.73 -13.08
CA GLN A 577 11.09 32.09 -12.26
C GLN A 577 11.42 30.99 -11.25
N ASP A 578 10.41 30.45 -10.58
CA ASP A 578 10.58 29.50 -9.47
C ASP A 578 10.76 28.03 -9.93
N LYS A 579 10.37 27.69 -11.18
CA LYS A 579 10.40 26.31 -11.74
C LYS A 579 9.72 25.27 -10.84
N SER A 580 8.72 25.68 -10.06
CA SER A 580 7.92 24.78 -9.24
C SER A 580 7.14 23.78 -10.10
N ASP A 581 6.58 22.76 -9.46
CA ASP A 581 5.75 21.78 -10.16
C ASP A 581 4.28 22.25 -10.27
N GLY A 582 3.60 21.79 -11.32
CA GLY A 582 2.17 21.99 -11.52
C GLY A 582 1.41 20.66 -11.66
N TYR A 583 0.09 20.74 -11.81
CA TYR A 583 -0.79 19.57 -11.94
C TYR A 583 -1.80 19.71 -13.07
N PHE A 584 -1.92 18.71 -13.93
CA PHE A 584 -3.01 18.60 -14.90
C PHE A 584 -4.23 17.90 -14.30
N ILE A 585 -5.41 18.25 -14.84
CA ILE A 585 -6.62 17.43 -14.74
C ILE A 585 -7.14 17.19 -16.15
N GLY A 586 -7.47 15.95 -16.51
CA GLY A 586 -7.93 15.65 -17.87
C GLY A 586 -8.35 14.21 -18.09
N HIS A 587 -8.31 13.78 -19.34
CA HIS A 587 -8.51 12.38 -19.72
C HIS A 587 -7.30 11.85 -20.51
N SER A 588 -6.78 10.70 -20.10
CA SER A 588 -5.77 9.94 -20.83
C SER A 588 -6.35 8.55 -21.10
N GLN A 589 -6.21 8.07 -22.34
CA GLN A 589 -6.76 6.78 -22.82
C GLN A 589 -8.30 6.66 -22.75
N SER A 590 -9.04 7.77 -22.89
CA SER A 590 -10.52 7.80 -23.13
C SER A 590 -11.48 7.16 -22.11
N LEU A 591 -11.02 6.74 -20.92
CA LEU A 591 -11.87 5.98 -19.97
C LEU A 591 -12.25 6.72 -18.67
N ILE A 592 -11.33 7.42 -18.01
CA ILE A 592 -11.59 8.11 -16.73
C ILE A 592 -10.88 9.47 -16.60
N LYS A 593 -11.44 10.34 -15.76
CA LYS A 593 -10.79 11.55 -15.27
C LYS A 593 -9.55 11.18 -14.45
N LYS A 594 -8.41 11.78 -14.80
CA LYS A 594 -7.13 11.61 -14.09
C LYS A 594 -6.55 12.97 -13.69
N THR A 595 -5.66 12.93 -12.71
CA THR A 595 -4.78 14.04 -12.33
C THR A 595 -3.33 13.58 -12.53
N ASP A 596 -2.45 14.48 -12.93
CA ASP A 596 -1.04 14.16 -13.15
C ASP A 596 -0.16 15.36 -12.82
N LYS A 597 1.10 15.13 -12.48
CA LYS A 597 2.06 16.17 -12.11
C LYS A 597 2.90 16.54 -13.33
N TYR A 598 3.08 17.84 -13.59
CA TYR A 598 3.93 18.32 -14.67
C TYR A 598 5.06 19.21 -14.15
N GLN A 599 6.21 19.11 -14.82
CA GLN A 599 7.40 19.89 -14.53
C GLN A 599 7.83 20.64 -15.79
N ILE A 600 7.94 21.97 -15.72
CA ILE A 600 8.45 22.79 -16.84
C ILE A 600 9.88 22.38 -17.17
N VAL A 601 10.18 22.29 -18.47
CA VAL A 601 11.55 22.09 -18.97
C VAL A 601 11.97 23.19 -19.92
N THR A 602 13.28 23.45 -19.93
CA THR A 602 13.94 24.34 -20.89
C THR A 602 14.94 23.51 -21.67
N LEU A 603 14.64 23.26 -22.95
CA LEU A 603 15.56 22.57 -23.85
C LEU A 603 16.51 23.59 -24.47
N THR A 604 17.79 23.24 -24.60
CA THR A 604 18.71 24.05 -25.43
C THR A 604 18.48 23.71 -26.91
N GLN A 605 18.93 24.58 -27.81
CA GLN A 605 18.90 24.27 -29.25
C GLN A 605 19.64 22.96 -29.56
N SER A 606 20.74 22.67 -28.85
CA SER A 606 21.48 21.42 -29.01
C SER A 606 20.66 20.19 -28.64
N ASP A 607 19.76 20.29 -27.66
CA ASP A 607 18.91 19.17 -27.25
C ASP A 607 17.77 18.96 -28.27
N ILE A 608 17.18 20.05 -28.75
CA ILE A 608 16.21 20.03 -29.85
C ILE A 608 16.82 19.41 -31.12
N ASP A 609 18.05 19.78 -31.49
CA ASP A 609 18.72 19.28 -32.69
C ASP A 609 19.08 17.79 -32.57
N LYS A 610 19.56 17.33 -31.39
CA LYS A 610 19.74 15.90 -31.09
C LYS A 610 18.43 15.12 -31.19
N ALA A 611 17.35 15.68 -30.67
CA ALA A 611 16.03 15.06 -30.67
C ALA A 611 15.48 14.93 -32.11
N LYS A 612 15.63 15.98 -32.93
CA LYS A 612 15.35 15.95 -34.38
C LYS A 612 16.20 14.89 -35.10
N GLU A 613 17.50 14.83 -34.85
CA GLU A 613 18.39 13.79 -35.42
C GLU A 613 17.95 12.37 -35.04
N TRP A 614 17.63 12.15 -33.76
CA TRP A 614 17.17 10.85 -33.28
C TRP A 614 15.84 10.45 -33.94
N SER A 615 14.90 11.38 -34.09
CA SER A 615 13.63 11.16 -34.80
C SER A 615 13.86 10.79 -36.27
N MET A 616 14.75 11.51 -36.96
CA MET A 616 15.10 11.22 -38.35
C MET A 616 15.77 9.85 -38.50
N LYS A 617 16.68 9.48 -37.59
CA LYS A 617 17.36 8.18 -37.58
C LYS A 617 16.40 7.01 -37.33
N ARG A 618 15.36 7.20 -36.52
CA ARG A 618 14.39 6.15 -36.16
C ARG A 618 13.26 6.00 -37.19
N GLU A 619 12.60 7.10 -37.53
CA GLU A 619 11.32 7.08 -38.26
C GLU A 619 11.39 7.70 -39.66
N ASN A 620 12.56 8.22 -40.07
CA ASN A 620 12.76 9.03 -41.28
C ASN A 620 11.79 10.23 -41.38
N LEU A 621 11.39 10.78 -40.23
CA LEU A 621 10.48 11.91 -40.10
C LEU A 621 10.96 12.82 -38.97
N ASN A 622 10.83 14.13 -39.14
CA ASN A 622 11.02 15.07 -38.04
C ASN A 622 9.74 15.10 -37.19
N GLY A 623 9.78 14.43 -36.03
CA GLY A 623 8.69 14.44 -35.08
C GLY A 623 8.62 15.69 -34.21
N TYR A 624 9.60 16.59 -34.27
CA TYR A 624 9.74 17.76 -33.39
C TYR A 624 9.39 19.09 -34.08
N ASP A 625 8.55 19.04 -35.11
CA ASP A 625 8.17 20.25 -35.84
C ASP A 625 7.31 21.19 -34.97
N GLY A 626 7.61 22.49 -35.02
CA GLY A 626 6.97 23.51 -34.17
C GLY A 626 7.37 23.53 -32.68
N ILE A 627 8.31 22.69 -32.21
CA ILE A 627 8.71 22.66 -30.79
C ILE A 627 9.29 24.01 -30.28
N GLU A 628 9.89 24.78 -31.19
CA GLU A 628 10.55 26.07 -30.94
C GLU A 628 9.56 27.25 -30.77
N ASN A 629 8.24 27.00 -30.73
CA ASN A 629 7.24 28.04 -30.56
C ASN A 629 7.32 28.70 -29.16
N GLN A 630 7.87 29.92 -29.11
CA GLN A 630 8.09 30.70 -27.89
C GLN A 630 6.82 31.14 -27.15
N GLN A 631 5.62 31.03 -27.76
CA GLN A 631 4.34 31.31 -27.10
C GLN A 631 3.80 30.11 -26.31
N ARG A 632 4.52 28.98 -26.37
CA ARG A 632 4.17 27.70 -25.75
C ARG A 632 5.24 27.29 -24.74
N ILE A 633 4.81 26.52 -23.74
CA ILE A 633 5.61 26.06 -22.62
C ILE A 633 5.88 24.57 -22.80
N LEU A 634 7.14 24.15 -22.63
CA LEU A 634 7.54 22.74 -22.63
C LEU A 634 7.52 22.18 -21.21
N PHE A 635 7.07 20.94 -21.05
CA PHE A 635 7.06 20.24 -19.77
C PHE A 635 7.17 18.72 -19.96
N HIS A 636 7.48 18.00 -18.89
CA HIS A 636 7.26 16.56 -18.80
C HIS A 636 6.02 16.28 -17.96
N CYS A 637 5.20 15.32 -18.39
CA CYS A 637 4.11 14.71 -17.63
C CYS A 637 3.93 13.25 -18.10
N SER A 638 3.03 12.51 -17.44
CA SER A 638 2.66 11.11 -17.73
C SER A 638 1.30 10.98 -18.43
N PHE A 639 0.68 12.09 -18.83
CA PHE A 639 -0.53 12.10 -19.66
C PHE A 639 -0.24 11.60 -21.08
N GLU A 640 -1.10 10.72 -21.59
CA GLU A 640 -1.01 10.15 -22.94
C GLU A 640 -2.13 10.65 -23.88
N LYS A 641 -2.33 9.95 -25.01
CA LYS A 641 -3.35 10.23 -26.02
C LYS A 641 -4.74 10.50 -25.40
N GLY A 642 -5.33 11.61 -25.82
CA GLY A 642 -6.58 12.17 -25.27
C GLY A 642 -6.35 13.44 -24.44
N ALA A 643 -5.18 13.60 -23.82
CA ALA A 643 -4.93 14.68 -22.87
C ALA A 643 -5.02 16.11 -23.42
N SER A 644 -4.99 16.32 -24.74
CA SER A 644 -5.16 17.63 -25.37
C SER A 644 -6.41 18.36 -24.86
N GLY A 645 -6.25 19.64 -24.52
CA GLY A 645 -7.27 20.47 -23.87
C GLY A 645 -7.31 20.38 -22.33
N SER A 646 -6.37 19.68 -21.69
CA SER A 646 -6.27 19.61 -20.22
C SER A 646 -5.72 20.91 -19.63
N PRO A 647 -6.40 21.55 -18.66
CA PRO A 647 -5.85 22.69 -17.93
C PRO A 647 -4.74 22.25 -16.96
N GLY A 648 -3.63 22.98 -16.98
CA GLY A 648 -2.54 22.89 -16.00
C GLY A 648 -2.74 23.92 -14.88
N PHE A 649 -2.65 23.45 -13.64
CA PHE A 649 -2.84 24.23 -12.42
C PHE A 649 -1.54 24.38 -11.64
N TRP A 650 -1.26 25.60 -11.19
CA TRP A 650 -0.28 25.87 -10.14
C TRP A 650 -0.98 26.26 -8.83
N PHE A 651 -0.32 25.98 -7.72
CA PHE A 651 -0.83 26.18 -6.37
C PHE A 651 0.03 27.21 -5.65
N ASN A 652 -0.55 28.38 -5.38
CA ASN A 652 0.13 29.42 -4.63
C ASN A 652 0.03 29.13 -3.12
N GLN A 653 1.14 28.71 -2.52
CA GLN A 653 1.20 28.43 -1.09
C GLN A 653 0.90 29.67 -0.21
N CYS A 654 1.09 30.89 -0.73
CA CYS A 654 0.93 32.13 0.05
C CYS A 654 -0.52 32.57 0.24
N ASP A 655 -1.41 32.31 -0.73
CA ASP A 655 -2.85 32.62 -0.62
C ASP A 655 -3.74 31.37 -0.49
N GLY A 656 -3.18 30.17 -0.70
CA GLY A 656 -3.90 28.90 -0.59
C GLY A 656 -4.83 28.63 -1.77
N GLU A 657 -4.54 29.20 -2.94
CA GLU A 657 -5.41 29.14 -4.12
C GLU A 657 -4.71 28.51 -5.34
N ALA A 658 -5.53 28.13 -6.31
CA ALA A 658 -5.09 27.48 -7.54
C ALA A 658 -5.35 28.38 -8.75
N TYR A 659 -4.38 28.42 -9.66
CA TYR A 659 -4.40 29.23 -10.86
C TYR A 659 -4.23 28.35 -12.10
N VAL A 660 -5.02 28.59 -13.15
CA VAL A 660 -4.82 27.96 -14.46
C VAL A 660 -3.71 28.72 -15.18
N GLU A 661 -2.64 28.03 -15.53
CA GLU A 661 -1.46 28.64 -16.15
C GLU A 661 -1.35 28.35 -17.64
N LEU A 662 -1.75 27.14 -18.04
CA LEU A 662 -1.57 26.63 -19.39
C LEU A 662 -2.63 25.57 -19.73
N MET A 663 -2.69 25.22 -21.01
CA MET A 663 -3.50 24.12 -21.52
C MET A 663 -2.61 23.20 -22.37
N LEU A 664 -2.63 21.89 -22.09
CA LEU A 664 -1.88 20.89 -22.85
C LEU A 664 -2.40 20.84 -24.29
N VAL A 665 -1.53 21.00 -25.28
CA VAL A 665 -1.89 20.91 -26.71
C VAL A 665 -1.35 19.64 -27.35
N CYS A 666 -0.04 19.40 -27.34
CA CYS A 666 0.57 18.28 -28.05
C CYS A 666 1.85 17.76 -27.40
N GLY A 667 2.17 16.50 -27.70
CA GLY A 667 3.41 15.85 -27.30
C GLY A 667 4.37 15.62 -28.45
N TYR A 668 5.64 15.45 -28.09
CA TYR A 668 6.75 15.24 -29.01
C TYR A 668 7.51 13.94 -28.71
N PRO A 669 7.92 13.19 -29.75
CA PRO A 669 7.66 13.44 -31.18
C PRO A 669 6.21 13.14 -31.60
N THR A 670 5.66 14.00 -32.46
CA THR A 670 4.25 14.00 -32.86
C THR A 670 3.78 12.71 -33.53
N TRP A 671 4.66 12.04 -34.28
CA TRP A 671 4.34 10.79 -34.99
C TRP A 671 3.98 9.62 -34.08
N ILE A 672 4.28 9.67 -32.77
CA ILE A 672 3.89 8.63 -31.79
C ILE A 672 2.36 8.47 -31.75
N TYR A 673 1.62 9.58 -31.78
CA TYR A 673 0.17 9.58 -31.58
C TYR A 673 -0.60 8.96 -32.75
N ASP A 674 -0.01 9.01 -33.95
CA ASP A 674 -0.59 8.49 -35.19
C ASP A 674 -0.03 7.11 -35.56
N LYS A 675 1.30 6.90 -35.56
CA LYS A 675 1.91 5.60 -35.90
C LYS A 675 1.76 4.57 -34.78
N TYR A 676 1.99 4.98 -33.54
CA TYR A 676 2.03 4.10 -32.36
C TYR A 676 0.82 4.26 -31.44
N GLN A 677 -0.19 5.01 -31.87
CA GLN A 677 -1.40 5.32 -31.13
C GLN A 677 -1.16 5.97 -29.74
N GLY A 678 0.00 6.58 -29.50
CA GLY A 678 0.39 7.10 -28.18
C GLY A 678 1.32 6.19 -27.38
N ASN A 679 1.62 4.98 -27.86
CA ASN A 679 2.52 4.04 -27.17
C ASN A 679 3.98 4.51 -27.24
N THR A 680 4.57 4.81 -26.08
CA THR A 680 5.95 5.30 -25.91
C THR A 680 6.97 4.18 -25.59
N ILE A 681 6.55 2.91 -25.54
CA ILE A 681 7.44 1.78 -25.20
C ILE A 681 8.65 1.74 -26.15
N GLY A 682 9.86 1.73 -25.58
CA GLY A 682 11.12 1.71 -26.31
C GLY A 682 11.49 3.04 -26.97
N ILE A 683 10.94 4.17 -26.51
CA ILE A 683 11.35 5.53 -26.85
C ILE A 683 12.08 6.13 -25.64
N PRO A 684 13.30 6.69 -25.78
CA PRO A 684 14.02 7.29 -24.66
C PRO A 684 13.25 8.45 -24.03
N ASN A 685 13.24 8.56 -22.70
CA ASN A 685 12.58 9.66 -21.98
C ASN A 685 13.18 11.04 -22.33
N SER A 686 14.47 11.10 -22.68
CA SER A 686 15.13 12.31 -23.21
C SER A 686 14.59 12.76 -24.57
N CYS A 687 13.82 11.91 -25.24
CA CYS A 687 13.13 12.13 -26.51
C CYS A 687 11.60 12.21 -26.32
N LEU A 688 11.10 12.48 -25.10
CA LEU A 688 9.68 12.68 -24.82
C LEU A 688 9.48 14.02 -24.11
N VAL A 689 8.79 14.94 -24.74
CA VAL A 689 8.48 16.26 -24.18
C VAL A 689 7.09 16.72 -24.61
N GLU A 690 6.33 17.24 -23.67
CA GLU A 690 4.98 17.73 -23.90
C GLU A 690 4.98 19.25 -24.01
N GLN A 691 3.99 19.81 -24.71
CA GLN A 691 3.87 21.24 -24.98
C GLN A 691 2.44 21.72 -24.70
N GLY A 692 2.35 22.88 -24.05
CA GLY A 692 1.09 23.56 -23.72
C GLY A 692 1.12 25.04 -24.09
N VAL A 693 -0.04 25.62 -24.31
CA VAL A 693 -0.20 27.06 -24.53
C VAL A 693 -0.42 27.78 -23.20
N SER A 694 0.27 28.90 -22.96
CA SER A 694 0.05 29.69 -21.73
C SER A 694 -1.29 30.44 -21.75
N MET A 695 -1.95 30.57 -20.61
CA MET A 695 -3.18 31.35 -20.45
C MET A 695 -2.94 32.84 -20.71
N LYS A 696 -1.72 33.34 -20.49
CA LYS A 696 -1.32 34.68 -20.92
C LYS A 696 -1.38 34.84 -22.45
N SER A 697 -0.79 33.90 -23.20
CA SER A 697 -0.82 33.91 -24.66
C SER A 697 -2.26 33.96 -25.18
N VAL A 698 -3.13 33.12 -24.60
CA VAL A 698 -4.57 33.07 -24.95
C VAL A 698 -5.29 34.37 -24.56
N TYR A 699 -5.04 34.92 -23.37
CA TYR A 699 -5.65 36.19 -22.94
C TYR A 699 -5.26 37.36 -23.84
N ASP A 700 -3.98 37.52 -24.15
CA ASP A 700 -3.48 38.63 -24.97
C ASP A 700 -4.03 38.55 -26.41
N ASP A 701 -4.06 37.34 -27.01
CA ASP A 701 -4.64 37.08 -28.33
C ASP A 701 -6.17 37.31 -28.35
N MET A 702 -6.90 36.75 -27.37
CA MET A 702 -8.34 37.00 -27.21
C MET A 702 -8.63 38.48 -26.96
N LYS A 703 -7.80 39.21 -26.21
CA LYS A 703 -7.99 40.63 -25.91
C LYS A 703 -7.78 41.50 -27.14
N ALA A 704 -6.81 41.15 -27.98
CA ALA A 704 -6.55 41.84 -29.24
C ALA A 704 -7.68 41.62 -30.27
N ARG A 705 -8.23 40.39 -30.36
CA ARG A 705 -9.21 40.02 -31.41
C ARG A 705 -10.68 40.09 -30.99
N ASN A 706 -11.00 39.86 -29.72
CA ASN A 706 -12.37 39.93 -29.17
C ASN A 706 -12.35 40.28 -27.67
N SER A 707 -12.05 41.54 -27.35
CA SER A 707 -11.91 42.04 -25.97
C SER A 707 -13.15 41.81 -25.09
N LEU A 708 -14.36 41.81 -25.67
CA LEU A 708 -15.61 41.56 -24.94
C LEU A 708 -15.74 40.10 -24.50
N LEU A 709 -15.45 39.15 -25.40
CA LEU A 709 -15.43 37.73 -25.05
C LEU A 709 -14.25 37.41 -24.12
N CYS A 710 -13.06 37.99 -24.35
CA CYS A 710 -11.92 37.85 -23.46
C CYS A 710 -12.27 38.23 -22.01
N LYS A 711 -12.91 39.39 -21.83
CA LYS A 711 -13.42 39.83 -20.53
C LYS A 711 -14.45 38.87 -19.93
N THR A 712 -15.33 38.31 -20.75
CA THR A 712 -16.37 37.36 -20.33
C THR A 712 -15.79 35.99 -19.92
N VAL A 713 -14.67 35.59 -20.50
CA VAL A 713 -13.97 34.31 -20.24
C VAL A 713 -13.03 34.41 -19.04
N PHE A 714 -12.24 35.49 -18.94
CA PHE A 714 -11.16 35.64 -17.96
C PHE A 714 -11.45 36.57 -16.77
N GLU A 715 -12.38 37.53 -16.89
CA GLU A 715 -12.62 38.56 -15.86
C GLU A 715 -13.98 38.41 -15.13
N THR A 716 -14.67 37.27 -15.29
CA THR A 716 -15.88 36.96 -14.52
C THR A 716 -15.58 36.71 -13.05
N ARG A 717 -16.16 37.54 -12.17
CA ARG A 717 -16.06 37.48 -10.71
C ARG A 717 -17.02 36.47 -10.09
#